data_AF-A0A3B7PSZ4-F1
#
_entry.id   AF-A0A3B7PSZ4-F1
#
_cell.length_a   1.000
_cell.length_b   1.000
_cell.length_c   1.000
_cell.angle_alpha   90.00
_cell.angle_beta   90.00
_cell.angle_gamma   90.00
#
_symmetry.space_group_name_H-M   'P 1'
#
loop_
_entity.id
_entity.type
_entity.pdbx_description
1 polymer ?
#
loop_
_entity_poly.entity_id
_entity_poly.type
_entity_poly.pdbx_seq_one_letter_code
_entity_poly.pdbx_strand_id
1 'polypeptide(L)'
;MKKRLLKRPEPNLDESMIGYLLRLSDANCYESLSPILSLLDDNDCEVKAHKIRALCMGKLNIERLSHLTNKPQNTLNNLIFQSITLNKSQYFRVGHASISDELMNFRNPAICVQCLTESSYHRKIWTVASYIVCLKHLSLLQDTCSTCHSVFNWSRTNLLKCRCGAEIKAADSRQVESSETLLADMTAQAVTGHSIKGHPLIKDMQSFYAVIHLGYMLSSRYSWSNTELDLSSQIISNRHTEALNAFKPFANWPESFHQFLTEIVVINRAIYPAFSKPALLFRLSMALDRSPLRKLQPDIYQAVEYELENFIRSEQTPSILLKPKNQNLMQEKLLSKEETKNMLSVSDSSFARLIKINLKSPSSDEKYSLDNVTELRDILLRLVTLNEAAKILRLSLHNTKNLLKSGIITAFRGPDVDGYRDILIDTKVLNDLLTAIGNSVKPKSIHEVIPLSLYFKKYHYNSTHTFDELIHAALEGRLSIVNFDKENGLLGVSFSKDELLQLIDIKTKNKETNELLSINDVIVALNSYRDAIYRIMSAGLLKYQMATINIKSAQRFVSAEELDRFKTKYILPSEIAEIFQTNATNISERTMHLGIKPVSGPTIDNGLVYIFERKDIISINKQELDKLQSYKTRTGRPKKEQMTPKNKAKTDYMDAQTVAELLGDNANIQKVSRLVKKGFIQAVQHNGELGNKRYFKSEVVLQYLAEFRNNPHLIKLQDIPTWLSINKRRLEIDWLKSGRLSLINDGLGQRYAHVDDLENIKKLRISALSTQELAESTGKTRQDVNNAIRLGKIQPISGPNYDSFPNFLFDRTSITKLL
;
A
#
# COMPACT_ATOMS: atom_id res chain seq x y z
N MET A 1 2.28 47.24 -41.71
CA MET A 1 3.75 47.05 -41.58
C MET A 1 4.05 46.15 -40.39
N LYS A 2 4.74 45.04 -40.63
CA LYS A 2 5.09 44.01 -39.66
C LYS A 2 6.23 44.51 -38.74
N LYS A 3 5.90 45.20 -37.63
CA LYS A 3 6.89 45.74 -36.67
C LYS A 3 7.72 44.61 -36.05
N ARG A 4 9.03 44.84 -35.89
CA ARG A 4 10.03 43.94 -35.27
C ARG A 4 10.71 44.63 -34.10
N LEU A 5 11.34 43.88 -33.19
CA LEU A 5 12.13 44.45 -32.10
C LEU A 5 13.46 45.03 -32.61
N LEU A 6 13.96 46.07 -31.95
CA LEU A 6 15.19 46.78 -32.33
C LEU A 6 16.43 45.90 -32.10
N LYS A 7 16.58 45.37 -30.89
CA LYS A 7 17.65 44.43 -30.51
C LYS A 7 17.08 43.02 -30.44
N ARG A 8 17.82 42.06 -31.01
CA ARG A 8 17.36 40.68 -31.24
C ARG A 8 18.50 39.70 -30.93
N PRO A 9 18.88 39.54 -29.64
CA PRO A 9 19.95 38.63 -29.24
C PRO A 9 19.72 37.21 -29.76
N GLU A 10 20.82 36.51 -30.08
CA GLU A 10 20.78 35.10 -30.49
C GLU A 10 20.45 34.20 -29.30
N PRO A 11 19.46 33.31 -29.41
CA PRO A 11 19.22 32.26 -28.42
C PRO A 11 20.45 31.36 -28.20
N ASN A 12 20.76 31.02 -26.95
CA ASN A 12 21.80 30.02 -26.67
C ASN A 12 21.22 28.61 -26.57
N LEU A 13 22.04 27.59 -26.83
CA LEU A 13 21.61 26.19 -26.92
C LEU A 13 21.00 25.65 -25.61
N ASP A 14 21.57 26.01 -24.46
CA ASP A 14 21.13 25.58 -23.12
C ASP A 14 20.39 26.69 -22.35
N GLU A 15 19.93 27.75 -23.02
CA GLU A 15 19.18 28.84 -22.40
C GLU A 15 17.71 28.48 -22.19
N SER A 16 17.12 28.96 -21.09
CA SER A 16 15.69 28.80 -20.82
C SER A 16 14.85 29.86 -21.56
N MET A 17 13.64 29.49 -22.00
CA MET A 17 12.72 30.43 -22.68
C MET A 17 12.50 31.72 -21.87
N ILE A 18 12.24 31.59 -20.56
CA ILE A 18 12.03 32.75 -19.69
C ILE A 18 13.32 33.59 -19.50
N GLY A 19 14.49 32.95 -19.50
CA GLY A 19 15.79 33.62 -19.50
C GLY A 19 16.02 34.42 -20.78
N TYR A 20 15.70 33.83 -21.92
CA TYR A 20 15.77 34.49 -23.23
C TYR A 20 14.84 35.69 -23.31
N LEU A 21 13.59 35.56 -22.88
CA LEU A 21 12.63 36.68 -22.86
C LEU A 21 13.11 37.83 -21.96
N LEU A 22 13.76 37.52 -20.84
CA LEU A 22 14.30 38.53 -19.93
C LEU A 22 15.50 39.25 -20.58
N ARG A 23 16.41 38.50 -21.19
CA ARG A 23 17.54 39.05 -21.94
C ARG A 23 17.10 39.87 -23.16
N LEU A 24 16.04 39.45 -23.84
CA LEU A 24 15.42 40.17 -24.94
C LEU A 24 14.79 41.49 -24.45
N SER A 25 14.19 41.48 -23.25
CA SER A 25 13.61 42.67 -22.62
C SER A 25 14.70 43.69 -22.25
N ASP A 26 15.74 43.21 -21.56
CA ASP A 26 16.91 44.00 -21.17
C ASP A 26 17.63 44.61 -22.39
N ALA A 27 17.86 43.81 -23.45
CA ALA A 27 18.47 44.29 -24.69
C ALA A 27 17.66 45.39 -25.39
N ASN A 28 16.35 45.46 -25.18
CA ASN A 28 15.48 46.51 -25.71
C ASN A 28 15.13 47.59 -24.65
N CYS A 29 15.84 47.63 -23.52
CA CYS A 29 15.69 48.61 -22.44
C CYS A 29 14.30 48.62 -21.79
N TYR A 30 13.61 47.47 -21.76
CA TYR A 30 12.37 47.33 -21.00
C TYR A 30 12.66 46.98 -19.54
N GLU A 31 11.95 47.59 -18.61
CA GLU A 31 12.16 47.41 -17.16
C GLU A 31 11.67 46.04 -16.63
N SER A 32 10.92 45.29 -17.44
CA SER A 32 10.37 43.98 -17.11
C SER A 32 10.01 43.17 -18.37
N LEU A 33 9.54 41.94 -18.19
CA LEU A 33 9.02 41.08 -19.26
C LEU A 33 7.68 41.56 -19.84
N SER A 34 6.90 42.35 -19.10
CA SER A 34 5.52 42.69 -19.44
C SER A 34 5.36 43.31 -20.85
N PRO A 35 6.22 44.25 -21.29
CA PRO A 35 6.14 44.81 -22.64
C PRO A 35 6.31 43.75 -23.73
N ILE A 36 7.28 42.84 -23.59
CA ILE A 36 7.47 41.77 -24.56
C ILE A 36 6.27 40.82 -24.56
N LEU A 37 5.76 40.44 -23.39
CA LEU A 37 4.59 39.57 -23.31
C LEU A 37 3.34 40.21 -23.93
N SER A 38 3.13 41.52 -23.78
CA SER A 38 2.04 42.26 -24.43
C SER A 38 2.12 42.29 -25.95
N LEU A 39 3.31 42.10 -26.52
CA LEU A 39 3.48 41.98 -27.97
C LEU A 39 3.16 40.58 -28.50
N LEU A 40 3.05 39.59 -27.61
CA LEU A 40 2.81 38.18 -27.91
C LEU A 40 1.33 37.77 -27.74
N ASP A 41 0.56 38.46 -26.90
CA ASP A 41 -0.86 38.21 -26.63
C ASP A 41 -1.65 39.52 -26.49
N ASP A 42 -2.90 39.54 -26.99
CA ASP A 42 -3.79 40.72 -26.97
C ASP A 42 -4.53 40.94 -25.62
N ASN A 43 -4.29 40.12 -24.60
CA ASN A 43 -4.95 40.20 -23.29
C ASN A 43 -3.94 40.46 -22.15
N ASP A 44 -4.32 41.33 -21.20
CA ASP A 44 -3.54 41.85 -20.06
C ASP A 44 -2.33 41.00 -19.58
N CYS A 45 -1.14 41.55 -19.80
CA CYS A 45 0.16 40.90 -19.67
C CYS A 45 0.92 41.27 -18.38
N GLU A 46 0.30 41.04 -17.22
CA GLU A 46 1.07 40.98 -15.97
C GLU A 46 1.81 39.64 -15.83
N VAL A 47 3.09 39.71 -15.46
CA VAL A 47 3.96 38.56 -15.13
C VAL A 47 3.54 38.00 -13.76
N LYS A 48 2.42 37.29 -13.72
CA LYS A 48 1.98 36.60 -12.49
C LYS A 48 2.76 35.30 -12.33
N ALA A 49 3.16 34.97 -11.10
CA ALA A 49 3.97 33.79 -10.77
C ALA A 49 3.42 32.47 -11.35
N HIS A 50 2.08 32.33 -11.45
CA HIS A 50 1.44 31.15 -12.03
C HIS A 50 1.58 31.03 -13.55
N LYS A 51 1.84 32.13 -14.28
CA LYS A 51 2.06 32.14 -15.74
C LYS A 51 3.50 31.77 -16.13
N ILE A 52 4.48 31.91 -15.24
CA ILE A 52 5.90 31.61 -15.52
C ILE A 52 6.09 30.17 -16.01
N ARG A 53 5.50 29.20 -15.31
CA ARG A 53 5.57 27.80 -15.70
C ARG A 53 4.99 27.57 -17.10
N ALA A 54 3.86 28.22 -17.41
CA ALA A 54 3.23 28.14 -18.73
C ALA A 54 4.16 28.66 -19.84
N LEU A 55 4.86 29.79 -19.61
CA LEU A 55 5.84 30.35 -20.54
C LEU A 55 7.03 29.41 -20.75
N CYS A 56 7.58 28.84 -19.68
CA CYS A 56 8.66 27.84 -19.75
C CYS A 56 8.26 26.59 -20.55
N MET A 57 6.96 26.26 -20.57
CA MET A 57 6.38 25.16 -21.34
C MET A 57 5.94 25.53 -22.76
N GLY A 58 6.20 26.77 -23.20
CA GLY A 58 5.87 27.18 -24.56
C GLY A 58 4.43 27.66 -24.77
N LYS A 59 3.67 27.91 -23.69
CA LYS A 59 2.33 28.52 -23.79
C LYS A 59 2.45 30.03 -24.02
N LEU A 60 2.99 30.39 -25.18
CA LEU A 60 3.08 31.74 -25.74
C LEU A 60 2.99 31.66 -27.27
N ASN A 61 2.72 32.78 -27.94
CA ASN A 61 2.68 32.82 -29.40
C ASN A 61 4.10 32.77 -30.00
N ILE A 62 4.61 31.55 -30.24
CA ILE A 62 5.95 31.32 -30.80
C ILE A 62 6.08 31.86 -32.22
N GLU A 63 5.01 31.82 -33.03
CA GLU A 63 5.02 32.41 -34.37
C GLU A 63 5.23 33.92 -34.31
N ARG A 64 4.50 34.60 -33.41
CA ARG A 64 4.66 36.04 -33.16
C ARG A 64 6.06 36.35 -32.64
N LEU A 65 6.59 35.56 -31.70
CA LEU A 65 7.94 35.74 -31.17
C LEU A 65 9.00 35.56 -32.28
N SER A 66 8.84 34.54 -33.12
CA SER A 66 9.68 34.27 -34.30
C SER A 66 9.70 35.47 -35.24
N HIS A 67 8.53 36.05 -35.49
CA HIS A 67 8.41 37.26 -36.29
C HIS A 67 9.10 38.49 -35.65
N LEU A 68 8.86 38.74 -34.36
CA LEU A 68 9.42 39.89 -33.64
C LEU A 68 10.95 39.85 -33.54
N THR A 69 11.50 38.64 -33.35
CA THR A 69 12.94 38.39 -33.15
C THR A 69 13.67 38.03 -34.45
N ASN A 70 12.95 37.75 -35.54
CA ASN A 70 13.49 37.22 -36.79
C ASN A 70 14.32 35.93 -36.57
N LYS A 71 13.81 35.03 -35.72
CA LYS A 71 14.44 33.73 -35.40
C LYS A 71 13.55 32.58 -35.88
N PRO A 72 14.11 31.48 -36.40
CA PRO A 72 13.32 30.30 -36.75
C PRO A 72 12.54 29.77 -35.54
N GLN A 73 11.30 29.35 -35.75
CA GLN A 73 10.48 28.77 -34.66
C GLN A 73 11.16 27.56 -34.02
N ASN A 74 11.87 26.74 -34.81
CA ASN A 74 12.63 25.60 -34.28
C ASN A 74 13.70 26.02 -33.26
N THR A 75 14.42 27.11 -33.52
CA THR A 75 15.42 27.65 -32.59
C THR A 75 14.77 28.11 -31.29
N LEU A 76 13.61 28.76 -31.37
CA LEU A 76 12.86 29.22 -30.18
C LEU A 76 12.25 28.04 -29.41
N ASN A 77 11.78 27.01 -30.11
CA ASN A 77 11.25 25.80 -29.49
C ASN A 77 12.31 25.05 -28.68
N ASN A 78 13.59 25.16 -29.06
CA ASN A 78 14.70 24.59 -28.28
C ASN A 78 14.88 25.26 -26.91
N LEU A 79 14.34 26.45 -26.66
CA LEU A 79 14.40 27.13 -25.36
C LEU A 79 13.32 26.64 -24.37
N ILE A 80 12.29 25.95 -24.88
CA ILE A 80 11.15 25.45 -24.11
C ILE A 80 11.54 24.17 -23.35
N PHE A 81 10.92 23.93 -22.20
CA PHE A 81 10.99 22.63 -21.51
C PHE A 81 9.93 21.69 -22.09
N GLN A 82 10.35 20.69 -22.87
CA GLN A 82 9.44 19.69 -23.41
C GLN A 82 8.91 18.82 -22.26
N SER A 83 7.59 18.78 -22.07
CA SER A 83 6.96 17.94 -21.05
C SER A 83 6.59 16.57 -21.62
N ILE A 84 6.84 15.52 -20.85
CA ILE A 84 6.49 14.13 -21.17
C ILE A 84 5.65 13.60 -19.99
N THR A 85 4.53 12.94 -20.26
CA THR A 85 3.73 12.30 -19.22
C THR A 85 3.92 10.80 -19.29
N LEU A 86 4.41 10.20 -18.22
CA LEU A 86 4.62 8.76 -18.08
C LEU A 86 3.95 8.28 -16.79
N ASN A 87 3.13 7.23 -16.85
CA ASN A 87 2.47 6.64 -15.67
C ASN A 87 1.72 7.63 -14.76
N LYS A 88 1.09 8.67 -15.36
CA LYS A 88 0.42 9.81 -14.68
C LYS A 88 1.35 10.81 -13.98
N SER A 89 2.66 10.61 -14.02
CA SER A 89 3.66 11.57 -13.55
C SER A 89 4.15 12.45 -14.72
N GLN A 90 4.42 13.71 -14.43
CA GLN A 90 4.94 14.67 -15.42
C GLN A 90 6.47 14.75 -15.31
N TYR A 91 7.13 14.73 -16.46
CA TYR A 91 8.57 14.87 -16.60
C TYR A 91 8.90 16.00 -17.58
N PHE A 92 10.07 16.60 -17.43
CA PHE A 92 10.59 17.66 -18.29
C PHE A 92 11.95 17.29 -18.86
N ARG A 93 12.12 17.49 -20.16
CA ARG A 93 13.41 17.27 -20.81
C ARG A 93 14.35 18.44 -20.54
N VAL A 94 15.52 18.15 -19.96
CA VAL A 94 16.62 19.10 -19.77
C VAL A 94 17.89 18.47 -20.34
N GLY A 95 18.34 18.98 -21.49
CA GLY A 95 19.36 18.29 -22.29
C GLY A 95 18.89 16.87 -22.64
N HIS A 96 19.67 15.88 -22.23
CA HIS A 96 19.39 14.46 -22.41
C HIS A 96 18.59 13.83 -21.26
N ALA A 97 18.48 14.51 -20.12
CA ALA A 97 17.79 13.98 -18.93
C ALA A 97 16.27 14.20 -19.00
N SER A 98 15.53 13.24 -18.43
CA SER A 98 14.11 13.40 -18.11
C SER A 98 13.95 13.64 -16.61
N ILE A 99 13.66 14.89 -16.25
CA ILE A 99 13.58 15.35 -14.85
C ILE A 99 12.14 15.25 -14.37
N SER A 100 11.90 14.68 -13.18
CA SER A 100 10.57 14.65 -12.57
C SER A 100 10.10 16.08 -12.25
N ASP A 101 8.80 16.33 -12.32
CA ASP A 101 8.23 17.65 -12.01
C ASP A 101 8.58 18.13 -10.59
N GLU A 102 8.66 17.21 -9.64
CA GLU A 102 9.03 17.44 -8.24
C GLU A 102 10.45 18.00 -8.09
N LEU A 103 11.31 17.84 -9.11
CA LEU A 103 12.65 18.41 -9.15
C LEU A 103 12.75 19.64 -10.05
N MET A 104 11.64 20.23 -10.51
CA MET A 104 11.65 21.42 -11.35
C MET A 104 11.20 22.67 -10.59
N ASN A 105 12.09 23.66 -10.49
CA ASN A 105 11.73 24.98 -9.94
C ASN A 105 11.71 26.05 -11.04
N PHE A 106 10.51 26.30 -11.58
CA PHE A 106 10.30 27.37 -12.56
C PHE A 106 10.09 28.76 -11.94
N ARG A 107 9.66 28.84 -10.67
CA ARG A 107 9.14 30.08 -10.09
C ARG A 107 10.26 31.04 -9.70
N ASN A 108 11.25 30.51 -8.98
CA ASN A 108 12.31 31.30 -8.38
C ASN A 108 13.62 30.99 -9.13
N PRO A 109 14.15 31.92 -9.95
CA PRO A 109 15.39 31.67 -10.68
C PRO A 109 16.57 31.51 -9.73
N ALA A 110 17.31 30.42 -9.89
CA ALA A 110 18.64 30.25 -9.34
C ALA A 110 19.67 30.69 -10.38
N ILE A 111 20.72 31.39 -9.96
CA ILE A 111 21.74 31.92 -10.85
C ILE A 111 23.15 31.73 -10.30
N CYS A 112 24.11 31.51 -11.19
CA CYS A 112 25.51 31.72 -10.86
C CYS A 112 25.94 33.08 -11.43
N VAL A 113 26.30 34.01 -10.55
CA VAL A 113 26.66 35.39 -10.94
C VAL A 113 27.88 35.40 -11.86
N GLN A 114 28.89 34.59 -11.56
CA GLN A 114 30.11 34.50 -12.38
C GLN A 114 29.81 33.99 -13.80
N CYS A 115 28.96 32.95 -13.93
CA CYS A 115 28.49 32.49 -15.25
C CYS A 115 27.73 33.58 -16.03
N LEU A 116 26.93 34.39 -15.33
CA LEU A 116 26.19 35.50 -15.95
C LEU A 116 27.13 36.64 -16.37
N THR A 117 28.21 36.91 -15.63
CA THR A 117 29.23 37.87 -16.05
C THR A 117 29.97 37.41 -17.31
N GLU A 118 30.21 36.11 -17.45
CA GLU A 118 30.93 35.54 -18.61
C GLU A 118 30.08 35.40 -19.87
N SER A 119 28.80 35.03 -19.72
CA SER A 119 27.95 34.61 -20.85
C SER A 119 26.54 35.22 -20.86
N SER A 120 26.14 35.88 -19.78
CA SER A 120 24.92 36.71 -19.67
C SER A 120 23.60 36.08 -20.10
N TYR A 121 23.43 34.76 -19.92
CA TYR A 121 22.13 34.08 -20.08
C TYR A 121 21.84 33.08 -18.97
N HIS A 122 20.54 32.80 -18.74
CA HIS A 122 20.10 31.84 -17.74
C HIS A 122 20.05 30.42 -18.32
N ARG A 123 20.81 29.50 -17.74
CA ARG A 123 20.91 28.10 -18.19
C ARG A 123 19.72 27.27 -17.73
N LYS A 124 19.23 26.35 -18.57
CA LYS A 124 18.12 25.44 -18.21
C LYS A 124 18.44 24.57 -17.00
N ILE A 125 19.68 24.11 -16.87
CA ILE A 125 20.10 23.23 -15.76
C ILE A 125 19.89 23.88 -14.39
N TRP A 126 19.95 25.21 -14.28
CA TRP A 126 19.66 25.94 -13.03
C TRP A 126 18.19 25.86 -12.58
N THR A 127 17.30 25.35 -13.44
CA THR A 127 15.88 25.10 -13.11
C THR A 127 15.70 23.75 -12.40
N VAL A 128 16.70 22.87 -12.45
CA VAL A 128 16.67 21.55 -11.81
C VAL A 128 17.05 21.70 -10.33
N ALA A 129 16.16 21.32 -9.43
CA ALA A 129 16.27 21.57 -8.00
C ALA A 129 17.49 20.89 -7.34
N SER A 130 18.00 19.81 -7.93
CA SER A 130 19.20 19.11 -7.47
C SER A 130 20.51 19.71 -7.98
N TYR A 131 20.47 20.61 -8.97
CA TYR A 131 21.66 21.33 -9.43
C TYR A 131 21.85 22.61 -8.60
N ILE A 132 22.39 22.44 -7.40
CA ILE A 132 22.45 23.47 -6.35
C ILE A 132 23.78 24.24 -6.37
N VAL A 133 24.84 23.60 -6.88
CA VAL A 133 26.20 24.12 -6.98
C VAL A 133 26.55 24.36 -8.45
N CYS A 134 27.18 25.48 -8.75
CA CYS A 134 27.80 25.71 -10.05
C CYS A 134 29.13 24.95 -10.14
N LEU A 135 29.20 23.91 -10.99
CA LEU A 135 30.43 23.13 -11.17
C LEU A 135 31.58 23.92 -11.82
N LYS A 136 31.29 24.99 -12.57
CA LYS A 136 32.31 25.84 -13.19
C LYS A 136 33.02 26.74 -12.19
N HIS A 137 32.27 27.25 -11.21
CA HIS A 137 32.74 28.28 -10.28
C HIS A 137 32.78 27.84 -8.82
N LEU A 138 32.44 26.57 -8.55
CA LEU A 138 32.46 25.93 -7.23
C LEU A 138 31.77 26.77 -6.15
N SER A 139 30.60 27.29 -6.50
CA SER A 139 29.80 28.15 -5.62
C SER A 139 28.33 27.74 -5.61
N LEU A 140 27.65 27.96 -4.47
CA LEU A 140 26.20 27.81 -4.40
C LEU A 140 25.54 28.77 -5.39
N LEU A 141 24.52 28.29 -6.10
CA LEU A 141 23.66 29.17 -6.87
C LEU A 141 22.95 30.16 -5.93
N GLN A 142 22.69 31.36 -6.42
CA GLN A 142 21.96 32.38 -5.67
C GLN A 142 20.51 32.43 -6.14
N ASP A 143 19.59 32.45 -5.18
CA ASP A 143 18.16 32.65 -5.41
C ASP A 143 17.56 33.72 -4.47
N THR A 144 18.37 34.36 -3.63
CA THR A 144 17.96 35.42 -2.69
C THR A 144 18.83 36.65 -2.81
N CYS A 145 18.24 37.83 -2.67
CA CYS A 145 18.99 39.08 -2.65
C CYS A 145 19.69 39.30 -1.31
N SER A 146 20.97 39.64 -1.32
CA SER A 146 21.75 40.01 -0.12
C SER A 146 21.27 41.31 0.55
N THR A 147 20.68 42.23 -0.21
CA THR A 147 20.21 43.54 0.30
C THR A 147 18.79 43.51 0.84
N CYS A 148 17.82 42.91 0.11
CA CYS A 148 16.41 42.92 0.51
C CYS A 148 15.91 41.56 1.03
N HIS A 149 16.77 40.54 1.05
CA HIS A 149 16.50 39.17 1.53
C HIS A 149 15.32 38.46 0.84
N SER A 150 14.76 39.06 -0.21
CA SER A 150 13.67 38.48 -0.97
C SER A 150 14.21 37.46 -1.97
N VAL A 151 13.44 36.38 -2.15
CA VAL A 151 13.71 35.38 -3.20
C VAL A 151 13.57 36.05 -4.57
N PHE A 152 14.48 35.73 -5.48
CA PHE A 152 14.44 36.23 -6.85
C PHE A 152 13.14 35.78 -7.53
N ASN A 153 12.63 36.65 -8.37
CA ASN A 153 11.51 36.35 -9.25
C ASN A 153 11.84 36.89 -10.66
N TRP A 154 11.03 36.49 -11.64
CA TRP A 154 11.23 36.88 -13.04
C TRP A 154 10.77 38.30 -13.37
N SER A 155 10.09 38.99 -12.45
CA SER A 155 9.65 40.39 -12.62
C SER A 155 10.76 41.36 -12.22
N ARG A 156 11.84 41.35 -13.00
CA ARG A 156 13.03 42.21 -12.83
C ARG A 156 13.54 42.68 -14.19
N THR A 157 14.41 43.68 -14.20
CA THR A 157 14.94 44.29 -15.43
C THR A 157 15.96 43.41 -16.13
N ASN A 158 16.89 42.81 -15.38
CA ASN A 158 17.90 41.91 -15.93
C ASN A 158 18.28 40.82 -14.92
N LEU A 159 19.11 39.86 -15.34
CA LEU A 159 19.49 38.70 -14.53
C LEU A 159 20.41 39.03 -13.34
N LEU A 160 21.10 40.17 -13.37
CA LEU A 160 22.08 40.62 -12.37
C LEU A 160 21.56 41.74 -11.45
N LYS A 161 20.29 42.14 -11.58
CA LYS A 161 19.65 43.14 -10.74
C LYS A 161 18.43 42.55 -10.06
N CYS A 162 18.29 42.82 -8.77
CA CYS A 162 17.08 42.49 -8.03
C CYS A 162 15.96 43.50 -8.34
N ARG A 163 14.71 43.15 -8.04
CA ARG A 163 13.57 44.08 -8.12
C ARG A 163 13.73 45.30 -7.22
N CYS A 164 14.48 45.18 -6.11
CA CYS A 164 14.79 46.32 -5.25
C CYS A 164 15.84 47.28 -5.84
N GLY A 165 16.39 46.98 -7.01
CA GLY A 165 17.43 47.77 -7.68
C GLY A 165 18.87 47.39 -7.30
N ALA A 166 19.07 46.57 -6.27
CA ALA A 166 20.40 46.09 -5.89
C ALA A 166 21.03 45.19 -6.97
N GLU A 167 22.32 45.40 -7.22
CA GLU A 167 23.12 44.51 -8.07
C GLU A 167 23.47 43.22 -7.32
N ILE A 168 23.33 42.10 -8.01
CA ILE A 168 23.61 40.77 -7.47
C ILE A 168 25.08 40.46 -7.73
N LYS A 169 25.88 40.36 -6.66
CA LYS A 169 27.34 40.26 -6.76
C LYS A 169 27.83 38.84 -6.52
N ALA A 170 28.94 38.49 -7.16
CA ALA A 170 29.55 37.17 -7.00
C ALA A 170 30.07 36.92 -5.57
N ALA A 171 30.50 37.98 -4.87
CA ALA A 171 30.95 37.93 -3.48
C ALA A 171 29.85 37.48 -2.50
N ASP A 172 28.58 37.56 -2.90
CA ASP A 172 27.44 37.14 -2.07
C ASP A 172 27.22 35.61 -2.09
N SER A 173 27.92 34.87 -2.97
CA SER A 173 27.82 33.40 -3.06
C SER A 173 28.76 32.71 -2.09
N ARG A 174 28.26 31.72 -1.35
CA ARG A 174 29.10 30.78 -0.60
C ARG A 174 29.91 29.90 -1.55
N GLN A 175 31.24 29.91 -1.40
CA GLN A 175 32.13 28.94 -2.04
C GLN A 175 31.95 27.57 -1.39
N VAL A 176 32.01 26.50 -2.18
CA VAL A 176 31.83 25.13 -1.70
C VAL A 176 33.08 24.30 -1.93
N GLU A 177 33.28 23.31 -1.07
CA GLU A 177 34.36 22.34 -1.25
C GLU A 177 34.00 21.31 -2.33
N SER A 178 35.00 20.66 -2.91
CA SER A 178 34.80 19.63 -3.96
C SER A 178 33.88 18.49 -3.51
N SER A 179 33.87 18.16 -2.20
CA SER A 179 33.00 17.14 -1.59
C SER A 179 31.51 17.46 -1.70
N GLU A 180 31.14 18.75 -1.75
CA GLU A 180 29.75 19.22 -1.81
C GLU A 180 29.22 19.29 -3.25
N THR A 181 30.06 19.02 -4.25
CA THR A 181 29.70 19.14 -5.68
C THR A 181 28.98 17.92 -6.25
N LEU A 182 29.00 16.78 -5.54
CA LEU A 182 28.60 15.47 -6.04
C LEU A 182 27.18 15.44 -6.64
N LEU A 183 26.20 16.06 -5.98
CA LEU A 183 24.81 16.07 -6.45
C LEU A 183 24.63 16.91 -7.74
N ALA A 184 25.35 18.03 -7.81
CA ALA A 184 25.35 18.89 -9.00
C ALA A 184 26.07 18.19 -10.16
N ASP A 185 27.16 17.46 -9.88
CA ASP A 185 27.89 16.67 -10.88
C ASP A 185 27.02 15.53 -11.44
N MET A 186 26.37 14.75 -10.58
CA MET A 186 25.41 13.71 -11.00
C MET A 186 24.29 14.30 -11.88
N THR A 187 23.75 15.46 -11.50
CA THR A 187 22.72 16.15 -12.30
C THR A 187 23.27 16.60 -13.66
N ALA A 188 24.49 17.14 -13.71
CA ALA A 188 25.14 17.57 -14.95
C ALA A 188 25.47 16.40 -15.88
N GLN A 189 25.95 15.28 -15.34
CA GLN A 189 26.18 14.05 -16.11
C GLN A 189 24.89 13.54 -16.75
N ALA A 190 23.78 13.49 -15.99
CA ALA A 190 22.48 13.09 -16.54
C ALA A 190 22.03 14.01 -17.69
N VAL A 191 22.17 15.33 -17.51
CA VAL A 191 21.77 16.34 -18.50
C VAL A 191 22.63 16.27 -19.76
N THR A 192 23.92 15.94 -19.65
CA THR A 192 24.86 15.92 -20.79
C THR A 192 25.02 14.55 -21.45
N GLY A 193 24.84 13.44 -20.75
CA GLY A 193 25.29 12.12 -21.20
C GLY A 193 24.29 10.96 -21.06
N HIS A 194 23.01 11.23 -20.76
CA HIS A 194 21.93 10.26 -20.42
C HIS A 194 22.20 9.38 -19.18
N SER A 195 23.45 9.09 -18.84
CA SER A 195 23.84 8.22 -17.73
C SER A 195 24.73 8.93 -16.73
N ILE A 196 24.57 8.53 -15.46
CA ILE A 196 25.39 8.95 -14.32
C ILE A 196 26.37 7.82 -14.03
N LYS A 197 27.64 8.15 -13.88
CA LYS A 197 28.71 7.18 -13.62
C LYS A 197 29.22 7.29 -12.18
N GLY A 198 29.78 6.19 -11.68
CA GLY A 198 30.52 6.18 -10.41
C GLY A 198 29.71 5.81 -9.17
N HIS A 199 28.39 5.58 -9.27
CA HIS A 199 27.56 5.16 -8.14
C HIS A 199 26.80 3.85 -8.43
N PRO A 200 26.85 2.83 -7.56
CA PRO A 200 26.25 1.51 -7.84
C PRO A 200 24.73 1.52 -8.08
N LEU A 201 24.00 2.38 -7.36
CA LEU A 201 22.52 2.46 -7.43
C LEU A 201 22.01 3.50 -8.44
N ILE A 202 22.85 4.41 -8.92
CA ILE A 202 22.42 5.58 -9.70
C ILE A 202 22.98 5.47 -11.10
N LYS A 203 22.08 5.32 -12.07
CA LYS A 203 22.41 5.13 -13.49
C LYS A 203 21.94 6.30 -14.35
N ASP A 204 20.92 7.02 -13.91
CA ASP A 204 20.22 8.08 -14.61
C ASP A 204 19.51 9.04 -13.62
N MET A 205 18.81 10.04 -14.14
CA MET A 205 18.12 11.01 -13.29
C MET A 205 17.01 10.37 -12.44
N GLN A 206 16.32 9.36 -12.95
CA GLN A 206 15.19 8.73 -12.26
C GLN A 206 15.66 7.90 -11.07
N SER A 207 16.74 7.13 -11.24
CA SER A 207 17.40 6.40 -10.16
C SER A 207 18.04 7.36 -9.13
N PHE A 208 18.65 8.47 -9.59
CA PHE A 208 19.14 9.53 -8.71
C PHE A 208 18.02 10.13 -7.84
N TYR A 209 16.89 10.50 -8.45
CA TYR A 209 15.73 11.02 -7.72
C TYR A 209 15.18 9.97 -6.72
N ALA A 210 15.09 8.70 -7.12
CA ALA A 210 14.64 7.64 -6.24
C ALA A 210 15.55 7.48 -5.02
N VAL A 211 16.88 7.55 -5.18
CA VAL A 211 17.84 7.46 -4.08
C VAL A 211 17.73 8.66 -3.13
N ILE A 212 17.69 9.90 -3.65
CA ILE A 212 17.53 11.07 -2.77
C ILE A 212 16.18 11.03 -2.04
N HIS A 213 15.09 10.72 -2.75
CA HIS A 213 13.78 10.60 -2.12
C HIS A 213 13.77 9.51 -1.04
N LEU A 214 14.39 8.37 -1.32
CA LEU A 214 14.51 7.27 -0.36
C LEU A 214 15.28 7.71 0.89
N GLY A 215 16.44 8.34 0.70
CA GLY A 215 17.25 8.82 1.81
C GLY A 215 16.61 9.95 2.59
N TYR A 216 15.82 10.80 1.94
CA TYR A 216 14.95 11.74 2.63
C TYR A 216 13.93 11.03 3.50
N MET A 217 13.20 10.03 2.97
CA MET A 217 12.24 9.27 3.76
C MET A 217 12.89 8.52 4.92
N LEU A 218 14.06 7.92 4.71
CA LEU A 218 14.79 7.17 5.73
C LEU A 218 15.37 8.09 6.82
N SER A 219 15.86 9.27 6.43
CA SER A 219 16.41 10.28 7.36
C SER A 219 15.32 11.12 8.03
N SER A 220 14.12 11.18 7.45
CA SER A 220 12.96 11.82 8.07
C SER A 220 12.56 11.05 9.33
N ARG A 221 12.55 11.71 10.48
CA ARG A 221 12.20 11.07 11.77
C ARG A 221 10.75 10.59 11.85
N TYR A 222 9.91 11.01 10.90
CA TYR A 222 8.51 10.65 10.78
C TYR A 222 8.29 9.85 9.49
N SER A 223 8.75 8.59 9.44
CA SER A 223 8.51 7.66 8.32
C SER A 223 7.02 7.36 8.03
N TRP A 224 6.11 7.97 8.80
CA TRP A 224 4.66 7.78 8.77
C TRP A 224 3.90 8.93 8.10
N SER A 225 4.50 10.12 7.99
CA SER A 225 3.89 11.19 7.21
C SER A 225 4.11 10.87 5.73
N ASN A 226 3.09 11.07 4.90
CA ASN A 226 3.23 11.07 3.44
C ASN A 226 4.08 12.29 2.99
N THR A 227 5.19 12.57 3.66
CA THR A 227 6.10 13.68 3.38
C THR A 227 6.85 13.33 2.10
N GLU A 228 6.40 13.95 1.02
CA GLU A 228 7.12 13.97 -0.25
C GLU A 228 8.34 14.89 -0.10
N LEU A 229 9.45 14.50 -0.71
CA LEU A 229 10.63 15.36 -0.82
C LEU A 229 10.26 16.61 -1.64
N ASP A 230 10.22 17.78 -1.00
CA ASP A 230 10.02 19.06 -1.69
C ASP A 230 11.29 19.92 -1.67
N LEU A 231 12.20 19.63 -2.61
CA LEU A 231 13.35 20.49 -2.88
C LEU A 231 12.96 21.71 -3.73
N SER A 232 11.85 21.66 -4.46
CA SER A 232 11.53 22.65 -5.50
C SER A 232 11.04 23.99 -4.94
N SER A 233 10.45 23.98 -3.74
CA SER A 233 9.86 25.18 -3.12
C SER A 233 10.79 25.94 -2.18
N GLN A 234 11.86 25.30 -1.71
CA GLN A 234 12.76 25.86 -0.70
C GLN A 234 13.77 26.84 -1.30
N ILE A 235 14.48 27.61 -0.47
CA ILE A 235 15.64 28.40 -0.92
C ILE A 235 16.88 27.52 -1.09
N ILE A 236 17.84 27.93 -1.94
CA ILE A 236 19.02 27.13 -2.31
C ILE A 236 19.82 26.65 -1.08
N SER A 237 20.00 27.49 -0.05
CA SER A 237 20.72 27.09 1.18
C SER A 237 20.06 25.90 1.88
N ASN A 238 18.73 25.91 2.03
CA ASN A 238 17.98 24.83 2.65
C ASN A 238 17.98 23.58 1.76
N ARG A 239 17.79 23.75 0.44
CA ARG A 239 17.88 22.65 -0.53
C ARG A 239 19.22 21.93 -0.43
N HIS A 240 20.29 22.71 -0.32
CA HIS A 240 21.65 22.17 -0.22
C HIS A 240 21.80 21.25 0.98
N THR A 241 21.42 21.73 2.17
CA THR A 241 21.50 20.95 3.41
C THR A 241 20.59 19.73 3.37
N GLU A 242 19.35 19.88 2.90
CA GLU A 242 18.37 18.79 2.86
C GLU A 242 18.77 17.70 1.84
N ALA A 243 19.21 18.09 0.65
CA ALA A 243 19.65 17.15 -0.37
C ALA A 243 20.91 16.37 0.06
N LEU A 244 21.90 17.04 0.69
CA LEU A 244 23.07 16.36 1.24
C LEU A 244 22.71 15.39 2.37
N ASN A 245 21.84 15.80 3.30
CA ASN A 245 21.38 14.92 4.38
C ASN A 245 20.60 13.71 3.85
N ALA A 246 19.74 13.92 2.86
CA ALA A 246 19.01 12.86 2.19
C ALA A 246 19.96 11.91 1.45
N PHE A 247 21.02 12.42 0.82
CA PHE A 247 21.96 11.57 0.08
C PHE A 247 23.01 10.88 0.98
N LYS A 248 23.27 11.40 2.19
CA LYS A 248 24.28 10.89 3.13
C LYS A 248 24.26 9.34 3.30
N PRO A 249 23.11 8.66 3.48
CA PRO A 249 23.09 7.20 3.64
C PRO A 249 23.52 6.41 2.41
N PHE A 250 23.62 7.06 1.25
CA PHE A 250 23.93 6.43 -0.03
C PHE A 250 25.28 6.84 -0.59
N ALA A 251 25.92 7.88 -0.06
CA ALA A 251 27.12 8.48 -0.65
C ALA A 251 28.23 7.47 -0.97
N ASN A 252 28.53 6.57 -0.05
CA ASN A 252 29.47 5.46 -0.21
C ASN A 252 28.73 4.15 0.01
N TRP A 253 27.96 3.71 -0.98
CA TRP A 253 27.13 2.51 -0.88
C TRP A 253 27.97 1.21 -0.94
N PRO A 254 27.74 0.20 -0.06
CA PRO A 254 26.72 0.13 1.01
C PRO A 254 27.21 0.56 2.41
N GLU A 255 28.48 0.91 2.60
CA GLU A 255 29.08 1.17 3.92
C GLU A 255 28.41 2.35 4.64
N SER A 256 28.17 3.45 3.91
CA SER A 256 27.48 4.64 4.43
C SER A 256 26.04 4.33 4.89
N PHE A 257 25.39 3.34 4.27
CA PHE A 257 24.06 2.91 4.67
C PHE A 257 24.11 2.13 5.98
N HIS A 258 25.06 1.21 6.14
CA HIS A 258 25.26 0.48 7.40
C HIS A 258 25.68 1.41 8.55
N GLN A 259 26.50 2.42 8.28
CA GLN A 259 26.82 3.46 9.25
C GLN A 259 25.57 4.22 9.68
N PHE A 260 24.75 4.64 8.71
CA PHE A 260 23.47 5.30 8.97
C PHE A 260 22.51 4.43 9.81
N LEU A 261 22.38 3.14 9.51
CA LEU A 261 21.58 2.21 10.31
C LEU A 261 22.12 2.08 11.74
N THR A 262 23.45 2.04 11.90
CA THR A 262 24.10 2.03 13.21
C THR A 262 23.80 3.30 14.00
N GLU A 263 23.91 4.48 13.36
CA GLU A 263 23.56 5.78 13.95
C GLU A 263 22.08 5.77 14.41
N ILE A 264 21.15 5.28 13.59
CA ILE A 264 19.73 5.16 13.97
C ILE A 264 19.56 4.24 15.18
N VAL A 265 20.22 3.08 15.19
CA VAL A 265 20.13 2.13 16.32
C VAL A 265 20.66 2.78 17.59
N VAL A 266 21.81 3.47 17.53
CA VAL A 266 22.41 4.17 18.68
C VAL A 266 21.48 5.27 19.20
N ILE A 267 20.95 6.12 18.32
CA ILE A 267 20.02 7.19 18.69
C ILE A 267 18.76 6.61 19.33
N ASN A 268 18.17 5.57 18.74
CA ASN A 268 17.00 4.92 19.30
C ASN A 268 17.35 4.23 20.62
N ARG A 269 18.50 3.56 20.77
CA ARG A 269 18.89 2.91 22.02
C ARG A 269 19.20 3.87 23.16
N ALA A 270 19.72 5.06 22.84
CA ALA A 270 19.93 6.14 23.80
C ALA A 270 18.61 6.65 24.40
N ILE A 271 17.50 6.52 23.67
CA ILE A 271 16.14 6.85 24.13
C ILE A 271 15.41 5.59 24.66
N TYR A 272 15.73 4.41 24.09
CA TYR A 272 15.05 3.12 24.25
C TYR A 272 16.06 1.96 24.38
N PRO A 273 16.58 1.64 25.58
CA PRO A 273 17.63 0.62 25.74
C PRO A 273 17.27 -0.78 25.16
N ALA A 274 15.98 -1.11 25.07
CA ALA A 274 15.45 -2.36 24.52
C ALA A 274 15.07 -2.30 23.01
N PHE A 275 15.45 -1.25 22.28
CA PHE A 275 15.13 -1.13 20.85
C PHE A 275 15.77 -2.27 20.04
N SER A 276 14.92 -3.11 19.46
CA SER A 276 15.33 -4.32 18.73
C SER A 276 15.56 -4.03 17.23
N LYS A 277 16.51 -4.74 16.63
CA LYS A 277 16.76 -4.67 15.18
C LYS A 277 15.51 -5.06 14.33
N PRO A 278 14.65 -6.01 14.74
CA PRO A 278 13.37 -6.26 14.08
C PRO A 278 12.38 -5.08 14.10
N ALA A 279 12.41 -4.24 15.14
CA ALA A 279 11.61 -3.01 15.17
C ALA A 279 12.12 -1.99 14.14
N LEU A 280 13.44 -1.88 13.98
CA LEU A 280 14.05 -1.11 12.90
C LEU A 280 13.67 -1.66 11.52
N LEU A 281 13.75 -2.99 11.33
CA LEU A 281 13.34 -3.67 10.09
C LEU A 281 11.92 -3.32 9.71
N PHE A 282 10.98 -3.41 10.66
CA PHE A 282 9.59 -3.10 10.38
C PHE A 282 9.38 -1.63 10.02
N ARG A 283 9.99 -0.71 10.78
CA ARG A 283 9.90 0.74 10.51
C ARG A 283 10.39 1.09 9.13
N LEU A 284 11.58 0.59 8.77
CA LEU A 284 12.20 0.91 7.48
C LEU A 284 11.49 0.17 6.34
N SER A 285 11.15 -1.13 6.49
CA SER A 285 10.38 -1.85 5.46
C SER A 285 9.02 -1.21 5.18
N MET A 286 8.32 -0.68 6.18
CA MET A 286 7.10 0.09 5.95
C MET A 286 7.34 1.38 5.16
N ALA A 287 8.43 2.10 5.45
CA ALA A 287 8.79 3.30 4.70
C ALA A 287 9.11 2.96 3.23
N LEU A 288 9.86 1.87 3.02
CA LEU A 288 10.18 1.34 1.69
C LEU A 288 8.91 0.91 0.94
N ASP A 289 8.00 0.17 1.59
CA ASP A 289 6.73 -0.31 1.04
C ASP A 289 5.80 0.83 0.60
N ARG A 290 5.79 1.95 1.33
CA ARG A 290 4.91 3.09 1.08
C ARG A 290 5.42 4.03 -0.01
N SER A 291 6.68 3.89 -0.44
CA SER A 291 7.23 4.79 -1.44
C SER A 291 6.48 4.69 -2.78
N PRO A 292 6.04 5.83 -3.36
CA PRO A 292 5.44 5.82 -4.69
C PRO A 292 6.44 5.40 -5.78
N LEU A 293 7.75 5.59 -5.53
CA LEU A 293 8.81 5.31 -6.50
C LEU A 293 9.23 3.83 -6.55
N ARG A 294 8.78 3.00 -5.60
CA ARG A 294 9.13 1.57 -5.55
C ARG A 294 8.76 0.82 -6.82
N LYS A 295 7.61 1.15 -7.42
CA LYS A 295 7.17 0.55 -8.69
C LYS A 295 7.99 0.99 -9.89
N LEU A 296 8.58 2.19 -9.82
CA LEU A 296 9.35 2.77 -10.92
C LEU A 296 10.82 2.35 -10.87
N GLN A 297 11.35 2.05 -9.69
CA GLN A 297 12.77 1.71 -9.47
C GLN A 297 12.92 0.47 -8.57
N PRO A 298 12.31 -0.69 -8.92
CA PRO A 298 12.26 -1.86 -8.02
C PRO A 298 13.65 -2.36 -7.59
N ASP A 299 14.63 -2.34 -8.50
CA ASP A 299 15.99 -2.80 -8.25
C ASP A 299 16.68 -2.03 -7.11
N ILE A 300 16.47 -0.72 -7.03
CA ILE A 300 17.05 0.13 -5.98
C ILE A 300 16.44 -0.23 -4.63
N TYR A 301 15.12 -0.40 -4.57
CA TYR A 301 14.42 -0.76 -3.33
C TYR A 301 14.82 -2.15 -2.86
N GLN A 302 14.94 -3.10 -3.79
CA GLN A 302 15.39 -4.45 -3.47
C GLN A 302 16.83 -4.47 -2.96
N ALA A 303 17.73 -3.67 -3.54
CA ALA A 303 19.10 -3.54 -3.05
C ALA A 303 19.15 -2.97 -1.63
N VAL A 304 18.30 -1.98 -1.33
CA VAL A 304 18.21 -1.38 0.02
C VAL A 304 17.60 -2.34 1.04
N GLU A 305 16.56 -3.07 0.66
CA GLU A 305 15.97 -4.12 1.49
C GLU A 305 16.98 -5.23 1.80
N TYR A 306 17.75 -5.63 0.79
CA TYR A 306 18.80 -6.65 0.94
C TYR A 306 19.88 -6.23 1.94
N GLU A 307 20.43 -5.02 1.81
CA GLU A 307 21.46 -4.55 2.76
C GLU A 307 20.88 -4.29 4.16
N LEU A 308 19.63 -3.84 4.25
CA LEU A 308 18.93 -3.72 5.53
C LEU A 308 18.83 -5.09 6.22
N GLU A 309 18.42 -6.13 5.49
CA GLU A 309 18.36 -7.50 6.01
C GLU A 309 19.75 -8.03 6.39
N ASN A 310 20.78 -7.77 5.60
CA ASN A 310 22.16 -8.16 5.89
C ASN A 310 22.66 -7.52 7.18
N PHE A 311 22.46 -6.21 7.35
CA PHE A 311 22.83 -5.48 8.58
C PHE A 311 22.16 -6.05 9.83
N ILE A 312 20.92 -6.53 9.68
CA ILE A 312 20.20 -7.16 10.77
C ILE A 312 20.82 -8.53 11.11
N ARG A 313 21.18 -9.31 10.08
CA ARG A 313 21.80 -10.65 10.22
C ARG A 313 23.24 -10.60 10.73
N SER A 314 24.00 -9.55 10.46
CA SER A 314 25.37 -9.41 10.96
C SER A 314 25.37 -9.12 12.47
N GLU A 315 25.76 -10.12 13.27
CA GLU A 315 26.05 -9.98 14.70
C GLU A 315 27.30 -9.12 14.89
N GLN A 316 27.12 -7.88 15.35
CA GLN A 316 27.99 -7.17 16.30
C GLN A 316 27.56 -5.70 16.36
N THR A 317 27.19 -5.22 17.54
CA THR A 317 27.30 -3.80 17.87
C THR A 317 27.50 -3.68 19.38
N PRO A 318 28.54 -2.98 19.86
CA PRO A 318 28.91 -2.98 21.27
C PRO A 318 27.84 -2.31 22.15
N SER A 319 27.69 -2.83 23.36
CA SER A 319 26.96 -2.20 24.45
C SER A 319 27.72 -0.94 24.90
N ILE A 320 27.09 0.23 24.91
CA ILE A 320 27.69 1.46 25.44
C ILE A 320 26.80 2.06 26.55
N LEU A 321 27.48 2.40 27.65
CA LEU A 321 26.98 3.01 28.89
C LEU A 321 26.45 4.44 28.69
N LEU A 322 25.43 4.76 29.49
CA LEU A 322 24.76 6.06 29.58
C LEU A 322 25.68 7.15 30.17
N LYS A 323 25.63 8.36 29.60
CA LYS A 323 26.02 9.59 30.30
C LYS A 323 24.77 10.37 30.74
N PRO A 324 24.76 10.99 31.92
CA PRO A 324 23.62 11.77 32.40
C PRO A 324 23.49 13.08 31.62
N LYS A 325 22.25 13.50 31.34
CA LYS A 325 21.93 14.84 30.83
C LYS A 325 21.76 15.80 32.00
N ASN A 326 22.47 16.93 31.94
CA ASN A 326 22.30 18.07 32.82
C ASN A 326 20.88 18.65 32.70
N GLN A 327 20.26 18.91 33.85
CA GLN A 327 19.09 19.77 33.97
C GLN A 327 19.56 21.22 34.00
N ASN A 328 19.15 22.01 33.01
CA ASN A 328 19.17 23.46 33.13
C ASN A 328 17.73 23.95 33.26
N LEU A 329 17.49 24.71 34.33
CA LEU A 329 16.29 25.53 34.51
C LEU A 329 16.33 26.71 33.53
N MET A 330 15.31 26.90 32.71
CA MET A 330 15.07 28.15 31.97
C MET A 330 13.57 28.42 31.81
N GLN A 331 13.24 29.71 31.75
CA GLN A 331 11.92 30.33 31.79
C GLN A 331 10.89 29.77 30.78
N GLU A 332 9.60 29.79 31.18
CA GLU A 332 8.47 29.36 30.35
C GLU A 332 8.34 30.18 29.07
N LYS A 333 8.87 29.65 27.97
CA LYS A 333 8.63 30.18 26.62
C LYS A 333 7.28 29.67 26.12
N LEU A 334 6.42 30.59 25.66
CA LEU A 334 5.09 30.28 25.12
C LEU A 334 5.11 30.25 23.60
N LEU A 335 4.47 29.24 23.01
CA LEU A 335 4.31 29.04 21.57
C LEU A 335 2.89 29.41 21.11
N SER A 336 2.77 29.99 19.92
CA SER A 336 1.49 30.15 19.23
C SER A 336 0.93 28.81 18.75
N LYS A 337 -0.36 28.79 18.39
CA LYS A 337 -1.03 27.64 17.78
C LYS A 337 -0.33 27.11 16.53
N GLU A 338 0.16 28.00 15.68
CA GLU A 338 0.78 27.64 14.40
C GLU A 338 2.21 27.09 14.59
N GLU A 339 2.99 27.69 15.49
CA GLU A 339 4.28 27.16 15.92
C GLU A 339 4.15 25.80 16.59
N THR A 340 3.15 25.63 17.47
CA THR A 340 2.85 24.36 18.14
C THR A 340 2.48 23.28 17.14
N LYS A 341 1.63 23.59 16.15
CA LYS A 341 1.24 22.65 15.09
C LYS A 341 2.43 22.22 14.25
N ASN A 342 3.28 23.15 13.86
CA ASN A 342 4.49 22.88 13.08
C ASN A 342 5.47 22.00 13.87
N MET A 343 5.67 22.32 15.15
CA MET A 343 6.56 21.57 16.05
C MET A 343 6.09 20.15 16.33
N LEU A 344 4.78 19.94 16.48
CA LEU A 344 4.17 18.61 16.61
C LEU A 344 4.07 17.88 15.26
N SER A 345 4.16 18.61 14.14
CA SER A 345 4.10 18.10 12.76
C SER A 345 2.82 17.29 12.46
N VAL A 346 1.67 17.82 12.87
CA VAL A 346 0.37 17.15 12.74
C VAL A 346 -0.62 17.97 11.88
N SER A 347 -1.55 17.28 11.22
CA SER A 347 -2.63 17.95 10.45
C SER A 347 -3.59 18.71 11.37
N ASP A 348 -4.29 19.72 10.85
CA ASP A 348 -5.24 20.53 11.64
C ASP A 348 -6.29 19.67 12.35
N SER A 349 -6.80 18.64 11.66
CA SER A 349 -7.77 17.68 12.21
C SER A 349 -7.21 16.83 13.35
N SER A 350 -5.91 16.48 13.27
CA SER A 350 -5.21 15.68 14.29
C SER A 350 -4.83 16.56 15.49
N PHE A 351 -4.41 17.79 15.22
CA PHE A 351 -4.04 18.82 16.20
C PHE A 351 -5.20 19.14 17.14
N ALA A 352 -6.39 19.41 16.60
CA ALA A 352 -7.58 19.72 17.40
C ALA A 352 -7.96 18.58 18.38
N ARG A 353 -7.77 17.32 17.96
CA ARG A 353 -8.04 16.13 18.80
C ARG A 353 -6.96 15.94 19.86
N LEU A 354 -5.70 16.10 19.49
CA LEU A 354 -4.54 15.96 20.38
C LEU A 354 -4.60 16.92 21.56
N ILE A 355 -4.87 18.19 21.26
CA ILE A 355 -4.85 19.25 22.28
C ILE A 355 -5.98 19.10 23.27
N LYS A 356 -7.16 18.66 22.82
CA LYS A 356 -8.34 18.49 23.68
C LYS A 356 -8.09 17.58 24.89
N ILE A 357 -7.18 16.61 24.76
CA ILE A 357 -6.96 15.56 25.76
C ILE A 357 -5.56 15.63 26.37
N ASN A 358 -4.53 15.98 25.59
CA ASN A 358 -3.13 15.83 26.00
C ASN A 358 -2.41 17.15 26.33
N LEU A 359 -3.06 18.30 26.14
CA LEU A 359 -2.54 19.61 26.54
C LEU A 359 -3.62 20.34 27.35
N LYS A 360 -3.25 20.96 28.48
CA LYS A 360 -4.19 21.81 29.25
C LYS A 360 -4.68 22.96 28.37
N SER A 361 -5.94 23.36 28.55
CA SER A 361 -6.53 24.50 27.83
C SER A 361 -5.59 25.72 27.89
N PRO A 362 -5.40 26.45 26.78
CA PRO A 362 -4.51 27.60 26.78
C PRO A 362 -4.96 28.61 27.84
N SER A 363 -4.01 29.28 28.50
CA SER A 363 -4.28 30.58 29.12
C SER A 363 -4.89 31.50 28.06
N SER A 364 -5.62 32.55 28.46
CA SER A 364 -6.65 33.32 27.72
C SER A 364 -6.31 33.94 26.33
N ASP A 365 -5.35 33.38 25.60
CA ASP A 365 -4.66 33.92 24.43
C ASP A 365 -4.16 32.82 23.44
N GLU A 366 -4.69 31.58 23.47
CA GLU A 366 -4.28 30.46 22.58
C GLU A 366 -2.76 30.13 22.56
N LYS A 367 -2.05 30.32 23.69
CA LYS A 367 -0.62 30.04 23.83
C LYS A 367 -0.34 28.74 24.59
N TYR A 368 0.68 28.00 24.17
CA TYR A 368 1.07 26.70 24.74
C TYR A 368 2.47 26.74 25.36
N SER A 369 2.68 26.10 26.50
CA SER A 369 4.01 25.97 27.12
C SER A 369 4.93 25.12 26.25
N LEU A 370 6.12 25.65 25.93
CA LEU A 370 7.15 24.94 25.15
C LEU A 370 7.49 23.57 25.77
N ASP A 371 7.55 23.47 27.10
CA ASP A 371 7.91 22.22 27.78
C ASP A 371 6.83 21.16 27.61
N ASN A 372 5.55 21.52 27.79
CA ASN A 372 4.43 20.60 27.57
C ASN A 372 4.32 20.17 26.10
N VAL A 373 4.58 21.10 25.17
CA VAL A 373 4.59 20.79 23.73
C VAL A 373 5.78 19.89 23.37
N THR A 374 6.94 20.09 24.00
CA THR A 374 8.12 19.24 23.84
C THR A 374 7.87 17.84 24.39
N GLU A 375 7.30 17.73 25.60
CA GLU A 375 6.93 16.45 26.20
C GLU A 375 5.91 15.69 25.34
N LEU A 376 4.86 16.40 24.88
CA LEU A 376 3.87 15.79 23.98
C LEU A 376 4.51 15.34 22.68
N ARG A 377 5.38 16.17 22.08
CA ARG A 377 6.15 15.80 20.88
C ARG A 377 6.96 14.53 21.13
N ASP A 378 7.63 14.43 22.27
CA ASP A 378 8.42 13.27 22.64
C ASP A 378 7.56 12.01 22.83
N ILE A 379 6.34 12.15 23.36
CA ILE A 379 5.38 11.04 23.41
C ILE A 379 4.91 10.65 22.00
N LEU A 380 4.56 11.61 21.14
CA LEU A 380 4.15 11.35 19.75
C LEU A 380 5.23 10.59 18.97
N LEU A 381 6.51 10.92 19.23
CA LEU A 381 7.67 10.22 18.66
C LEU A 381 7.82 8.76 19.14
N ARG A 382 7.21 8.41 20.28
CA ARG A 382 7.23 7.08 20.89
C ARG A 382 6.04 6.21 20.53
N LEU A 383 5.05 6.76 19.84
CA LEU A 383 3.82 6.03 19.54
C LEU A 383 4.04 4.98 18.46
N VAL A 384 3.45 3.83 18.67
CA VAL A 384 3.40 2.72 17.72
C VAL A 384 1.96 2.32 17.47
N THR A 385 1.67 1.87 16.26
CA THR A 385 0.37 1.27 15.93
C THR A 385 0.15 -0.02 16.70
N LEU A 386 -1.11 -0.43 16.81
CA LEU A 386 -1.46 -1.71 17.43
C LEU A 386 -0.75 -2.93 16.78
N ASN A 387 -0.52 -2.90 15.46
CA ASN A 387 0.22 -3.95 14.75
C ASN A 387 1.70 -3.97 15.16
N GLU A 388 2.30 -2.81 15.38
CA GLU A 388 3.69 -2.69 15.84
C GLU A 388 3.83 -3.12 17.29
N ALA A 389 2.90 -2.72 18.14
CA ALA A 389 2.82 -3.20 19.52
C ALA A 389 2.75 -4.74 19.56
N ALA A 390 1.96 -5.36 18.68
CA ALA A 390 1.90 -6.81 18.58
C ALA A 390 3.25 -7.43 18.24
N LYS A 391 4.02 -6.82 17.34
CA LYS A 391 5.36 -7.30 16.97
C LYS A 391 6.38 -7.10 18.10
N ILE A 392 6.35 -5.96 18.77
CA ILE A 392 7.21 -5.66 19.93
C ILE A 392 6.96 -6.68 21.04
N LEU A 393 5.70 -7.00 21.32
CA LEU A 393 5.32 -7.99 22.32
C LEU A 393 5.45 -9.44 21.84
N ARG A 394 5.77 -9.65 20.54
CA ARG A 394 5.82 -10.96 19.86
C ARG A 394 4.50 -11.75 19.95
N LEU A 395 3.38 -11.06 19.79
CA LEU A 395 2.03 -11.63 19.85
C LEU A 395 1.28 -11.51 18.51
N SER A 396 0.19 -12.26 18.40
CA SER A 396 -0.79 -12.05 17.34
C SER A 396 -1.55 -10.74 17.60
N LEU A 397 -2.03 -10.09 16.52
CA LEU A 397 -2.86 -8.89 16.63
C LEU A 397 -4.11 -9.12 17.52
N HIS A 398 -4.66 -10.33 17.49
CA HIS A 398 -5.80 -10.70 18.34
C HIS A 398 -5.45 -10.64 19.83
N ASN A 399 -4.34 -11.26 20.24
CA ASN A 399 -3.92 -11.26 21.65
C ASN A 399 -3.52 -9.86 22.12
N THR A 400 -2.87 -9.06 21.26
CA THR A 400 -2.58 -7.66 21.58
C THR A 400 -3.84 -6.82 21.73
N LYS A 401 -4.89 -7.07 20.94
CA LYS A 401 -6.22 -6.46 21.15
C LYS A 401 -6.83 -6.87 22.49
N ASN A 402 -6.68 -8.13 22.90
CA ASN A 402 -7.20 -8.58 24.19
C ASN A 402 -6.45 -7.91 25.36
N LEU A 403 -5.11 -7.76 25.28
CA LEU A 403 -4.34 -6.99 26.26
C LEU A 403 -4.79 -5.53 26.38
N LEU A 404 -5.17 -4.90 25.25
CA LEU A 404 -5.70 -3.55 25.23
C LEU A 404 -7.10 -3.49 25.87
N LYS A 405 -7.97 -4.47 25.57
CA LYS A 405 -9.32 -4.55 26.12
C LYS A 405 -9.34 -4.85 27.62
N SER A 406 -8.40 -5.66 28.10
CA SER A 406 -8.27 -5.98 29.53
C SER A 406 -7.56 -4.89 30.34
N GLY A 407 -7.05 -3.84 29.68
CA GLY A 407 -6.37 -2.73 30.35
C GLY A 407 -4.93 -3.01 30.75
N ILE A 408 -4.36 -4.17 30.39
CA ILE A 408 -2.95 -4.51 30.65
C ILE A 408 -2.01 -3.56 29.90
N ILE A 409 -2.40 -3.16 28.69
CA ILE A 409 -1.77 -2.06 27.95
C ILE A 409 -2.83 -1.01 27.64
N THR A 410 -2.44 0.26 27.57
CA THR A 410 -3.33 1.39 27.29
C THR A 410 -2.94 2.08 25.99
N ALA A 411 -3.94 2.59 25.26
CA ALA A 411 -3.72 3.39 24.08
C ALA A 411 -3.53 4.87 24.45
N PHE A 412 -2.57 5.52 23.80
CA PHE A 412 -2.38 6.97 23.89
C PHE A 412 -3.29 7.72 22.91
N ARG A 413 -3.57 7.14 21.73
CA ARG A 413 -4.62 7.63 20.81
C ARG A 413 -5.43 6.49 20.24
N GLY A 414 -6.64 6.79 19.77
CA GLY A 414 -7.49 5.82 19.11
C GLY A 414 -8.94 6.24 19.11
N PRO A 415 -9.82 5.41 18.51
CA PRO A 415 -11.24 5.73 18.38
C PRO A 415 -11.88 6.00 19.73
N ASP A 416 -11.49 5.22 20.75
CA ASP A 416 -12.03 5.28 22.10
C ASP A 416 -11.28 6.26 23.03
N VAL A 417 -10.18 6.88 22.57
CA VAL A 417 -9.39 7.84 23.36
C VAL A 417 -9.71 9.26 22.94
N ASP A 418 -9.41 9.61 21.69
CA ASP A 418 -9.54 10.97 21.15
C ASP A 418 -10.27 11.01 19.80
N GLY A 419 -10.90 9.89 19.42
CA GLY A 419 -11.58 9.71 18.15
C GLY A 419 -10.63 9.56 16.95
N TYR A 420 -9.31 9.44 17.17
CA TYR A 420 -8.36 9.17 16.08
C TYR A 420 -8.60 7.79 15.47
N ARG A 421 -8.47 7.67 14.15
CA ARG A 421 -8.89 6.44 13.44
C ARG A 421 -8.06 5.21 13.84
N ASP A 422 -6.78 5.41 14.13
CA ASP A 422 -5.80 4.35 14.37
C ASP A 422 -5.50 4.27 15.87
N ILE A 423 -5.38 3.05 16.40
CA ILE A 423 -4.95 2.84 17.79
C ILE A 423 -3.43 3.00 17.85
N LEU A 424 -2.99 4.00 18.62
CA LEU A 424 -1.59 4.31 18.87
C LEU A 424 -1.28 4.13 20.36
N ILE A 425 -0.22 3.37 20.64
CA ILE A 425 0.21 2.98 21.98
C ILE A 425 1.58 3.58 22.23
N ASP A 426 1.80 4.20 23.39
CA ASP A 426 3.14 4.63 23.78
C ASP A 426 4.00 3.39 24.05
N THR A 427 5.13 3.29 23.37
CA THR A 427 6.11 2.21 23.59
C THR A 427 6.57 2.12 25.05
N LYS A 428 6.50 3.21 25.83
CA LYS A 428 6.76 3.18 27.27
C LYS A 428 5.85 2.18 27.99
N VAL A 429 4.55 2.17 27.69
CA VAL A 429 3.58 1.23 28.30
C VAL A 429 3.95 -0.22 28.00
N LEU A 430 4.39 -0.50 26.77
CA LEU A 430 4.82 -1.85 26.36
C LEU A 430 6.09 -2.27 27.11
N ASN A 431 7.04 -1.36 27.29
CA ASN A 431 8.29 -1.62 27.99
C ASN A 431 8.07 -1.77 29.50
N ASP A 432 7.22 -0.96 30.09
CA ASP A 432 6.86 -1.03 31.50
C ASP A 432 6.23 -2.41 31.80
N LEU A 433 5.38 -2.93 30.90
CA LEU A 433 4.84 -4.28 30.99
C LEU A 433 5.93 -5.37 30.94
N LEU A 434 6.82 -5.34 29.94
CA LEU A 434 7.90 -6.33 29.82
C LEU A 434 8.88 -6.25 31.00
N THR A 435 9.11 -5.06 31.54
CA THR A 435 9.94 -4.83 32.71
C THR A 435 9.28 -5.35 33.98
N ALA A 436 7.98 -5.09 34.17
CA ALA A 436 7.20 -5.64 35.28
C ALA A 436 7.21 -7.17 35.29
N ILE A 437 7.07 -7.79 34.10
CA ILE A 437 7.19 -9.25 33.94
C ILE A 437 8.59 -9.74 34.28
N GLY A 438 9.63 -9.07 33.77
CA GLY A 438 11.03 -9.41 34.08
C GLY A 438 11.35 -9.29 35.57
N ASN A 439 10.82 -8.30 36.26
CA ASN A 439 10.98 -8.11 37.70
C ASN A 439 10.18 -9.13 38.53
N SER A 440 9.14 -9.72 37.94
CA SER A 440 8.30 -10.73 38.59
C SER A 440 8.85 -12.17 38.45
N VAL A 441 10.01 -12.35 37.81
CA VAL A 441 10.64 -13.66 37.62
C VAL A 441 11.15 -14.19 38.96
N LYS A 442 10.65 -15.37 39.36
CA LYS A 442 11.10 -16.14 40.53
C LYS A 442 11.70 -17.46 40.04
N PRO A 443 13.03 -17.57 39.94
CA PRO A 443 13.68 -18.79 39.46
C PRO A 443 13.33 -20.00 40.33
N LYS A 444 12.78 -21.06 39.72
CA LYS A 444 12.51 -22.37 40.33
C LYS A 444 13.31 -23.45 39.57
N SER A 445 13.43 -24.65 40.13
CA SER A 445 14.15 -25.76 39.47
C SER A 445 13.57 -26.07 38.09
N ILE A 446 14.43 -26.41 37.12
CA ILE A 446 14.11 -26.53 35.69
C ILE A 446 13.07 -27.62 35.38
N HIS A 447 12.82 -28.55 36.31
CA HIS A 447 12.02 -29.76 36.06
C HIS A 447 10.48 -29.54 36.07
N GLU A 448 9.98 -28.32 36.35
CA GLU A 448 8.54 -28.02 36.45
C GLU A 448 8.13 -26.70 35.77
N VAL A 449 8.57 -26.49 34.54
CA VAL A 449 8.29 -25.24 33.79
C VAL A 449 7.48 -25.50 32.52
N ILE A 450 6.46 -24.68 32.26
CA ILE A 450 5.72 -24.66 31.00
C ILE A 450 5.95 -23.31 30.30
N PRO A 451 6.67 -23.28 29.16
CA PRO A 451 6.72 -22.10 28.31
C PRO A 451 5.32 -21.74 27.82
N LEU A 452 5.00 -20.45 27.81
CA LEU A 452 3.70 -19.96 27.35
C LEU A 452 3.44 -20.35 25.89
N SER A 453 4.49 -20.33 25.06
CA SER A 453 4.46 -20.84 23.68
C SER A 453 4.06 -22.32 23.58
N LEU A 454 4.43 -23.15 24.56
CA LEU A 454 4.07 -24.57 24.63
C LEU A 454 2.65 -24.77 25.17
N TYR A 455 2.20 -23.92 26.11
CA TYR A 455 0.80 -23.88 26.55
C TYR A 455 -0.16 -23.70 25.36
N PHE A 456 0.12 -22.76 24.45
CA PHE A 456 -0.72 -22.56 23.26
C PHE A 456 -0.75 -23.75 22.31
N LYS A 457 0.31 -24.56 22.29
CA LYS A 457 0.37 -25.77 21.44
C LYS A 457 -0.33 -26.98 22.09
N LYS A 458 -0.20 -27.15 23.40
CA LYS A 458 -0.54 -28.41 24.10
C LYS A 458 -1.79 -28.34 24.97
N TYR A 459 -2.07 -27.20 25.59
CA TYR A 459 -3.10 -27.08 26.64
C TYR A 459 -4.20 -26.06 26.33
N HIS A 460 -4.01 -25.18 25.34
CA HIS A 460 -5.00 -24.14 24.98
C HIS A 460 -6.39 -24.66 24.63
N TYR A 461 -6.50 -25.85 24.03
CA TYR A 461 -7.80 -26.44 23.70
C TYR A 461 -8.55 -26.97 24.94
N ASN A 462 -7.86 -27.16 26.06
CA ASN A 462 -8.39 -27.75 27.29
C ASN A 462 -8.48 -26.73 28.43
N SER A 463 -8.30 -25.45 28.13
CA SER A 463 -8.31 -24.37 29.12
C SER A 463 -9.44 -23.37 28.81
N THR A 464 -10.08 -22.90 29.87
CA THR A 464 -11.08 -21.83 29.80
C THR A 464 -10.46 -20.43 29.79
N HIS A 465 -9.15 -20.33 30.06
CA HIS A 465 -8.44 -19.06 30.25
C HIS A 465 -7.80 -18.49 28.98
N THR A 466 -8.03 -17.20 28.73
CA THR A 466 -7.45 -16.47 27.59
C THR A 466 -6.00 -16.03 27.85
N PHE A 467 -5.30 -15.61 26.78
CA PHE A 467 -3.90 -15.12 26.89
C PHE A 467 -3.76 -13.99 27.91
N ASP A 468 -4.64 -13.01 27.84
CA ASP A 468 -4.65 -11.84 28.70
C ASP A 468 -4.93 -12.20 30.17
N GLU A 469 -5.83 -13.15 30.44
CA GLU A 469 -6.11 -13.63 31.80
C GLU A 469 -4.89 -14.28 32.45
N LEU A 470 -4.08 -15.03 31.70
CA LEU A 470 -2.83 -15.62 32.20
C LEU A 470 -1.77 -14.56 32.52
N ILE A 471 -1.62 -13.55 31.65
CA ILE A 471 -0.69 -12.44 31.91
C ILE A 471 -1.18 -11.61 33.12
N HIS A 472 -2.48 -11.36 33.24
CA HIS A 472 -3.05 -10.67 34.39
C HIS A 472 -2.82 -11.45 35.70
N ALA A 473 -3.05 -12.77 35.69
CA ALA A 473 -2.77 -13.64 36.82
C ALA A 473 -1.29 -13.63 37.22
N ALA A 474 -0.39 -13.53 36.24
CA ALA A 474 1.04 -13.43 36.49
C ALA A 474 1.44 -12.09 37.12
N LEU A 475 0.87 -10.97 36.63
CA LEU A 475 1.11 -9.63 37.17
C LEU A 475 0.54 -9.46 38.59
N GLU A 476 -0.57 -10.13 38.91
CA GLU A 476 -1.17 -10.16 40.25
C GLU A 476 -0.47 -11.14 41.21
N GLY A 477 0.52 -11.89 40.74
CA GLY A 477 1.26 -12.88 41.53
C GLY A 477 0.49 -14.18 41.83
N ARG A 478 -0.65 -14.42 41.17
CA ARG A 478 -1.40 -15.68 41.24
C ARG A 478 -0.75 -16.80 40.42
N LEU A 479 0.10 -16.46 39.46
CA LEU A 479 0.84 -17.40 38.63
C LEU A 479 2.32 -16.99 38.54
N SER A 480 3.22 -17.83 39.06
CA SER A 480 4.64 -17.49 39.10
C SER A 480 5.30 -17.60 37.72
N ILE A 481 6.05 -16.56 37.37
CA ILE A 481 6.93 -16.54 36.20
C ILE A 481 8.28 -17.13 36.60
N VAL A 482 8.64 -18.26 36.00
CA VAL A 482 9.89 -18.98 36.31
C VAL A 482 11.04 -18.52 35.41
N ASN A 483 10.75 -18.19 34.15
CA ASN A 483 11.72 -17.69 33.19
C ASN A 483 11.07 -16.67 32.24
N PHE A 484 11.86 -15.74 31.72
CA PHE A 484 11.44 -14.75 30.74
C PHE A 484 12.55 -14.45 29.74
N ASP A 485 12.38 -14.92 28.51
CA ASP A 485 13.22 -14.55 27.38
C ASP A 485 12.72 -13.24 26.73
N LYS A 486 13.46 -12.15 27.00
CA LYS A 486 13.15 -10.81 26.52
C LYS A 486 13.12 -10.70 24.99
N GLU A 487 13.94 -11.46 24.27
CA GLU A 487 14.00 -11.41 22.79
C GLU A 487 12.74 -11.99 22.13
N ASN A 488 12.09 -12.92 22.83
CA ASN A 488 10.83 -13.55 22.43
C ASN A 488 9.59 -12.83 22.97
N GLY A 489 9.74 -11.66 23.59
CA GLY A 489 8.63 -10.87 24.12
C GLY A 489 7.77 -11.69 25.08
N LEU A 490 6.46 -11.46 25.09
CA LEU A 490 5.57 -12.14 26.04
C LEU A 490 5.47 -13.66 25.80
N LEU A 491 5.79 -14.16 24.61
CA LEU A 491 5.87 -15.61 24.37
C LEU A 491 7.09 -16.27 25.00
N GLY A 492 8.10 -15.48 25.39
CA GLY A 492 9.27 -15.92 26.14
C GLY A 492 9.00 -16.17 27.63
N VAL A 493 7.79 -15.87 28.11
CA VAL A 493 7.37 -16.14 29.50
C VAL A 493 7.17 -17.64 29.70
N SER A 494 7.69 -18.15 30.81
CA SER A 494 7.47 -19.52 31.24
C SER A 494 6.92 -19.56 32.66
N PHE A 495 5.87 -20.33 32.87
CA PHE A 495 5.17 -20.43 34.14
C PHE A 495 5.55 -21.69 34.92
N SER A 496 5.31 -21.67 36.23
CA SER A 496 5.35 -22.89 37.04
C SER A 496 4.27 -23.86 36.58
N LYS A 497 4.65 -25.12 36.36
CA LYS A 497 3.77 -26.17 35.87
C LYS A 497 2.60 -26.43 36.83
N ASP A 498 2.86 -26.55 38.12
CA ASP A 498 1.84 -26.92 39.11
C ASP A 498 0.83 -25.80 39.33
N GLU A 499 1.31 -24.55 39.48
CA GLU A 499 0.44 -23.37 39.61
C GLU A 499 -0.39 -23.15 38.34
N LEU A 500 0.21 -23.35 37.16
CA LEU A 500 -0.52 -23.24 35.89
C LEU A 500 -1.60 -24.33 35.77
N LEU A 501 -1.28 -25.58 36.11
CA LEU A 501 -2.23 -26.72 36.05
C LEU A 501 -3.38 -26.58 37.06
N GLN A 502 -3.09 -26.05 38.25
CA GLN A 502 -4.12 -25.70 39.25
C GLN A 502 -5.03 -24.56 38.75
N LEU A 503 -4.45 -23.52 38.16
CA LEU A 503 -5.22 -22.37 37.65
C LEU A 503 -6.17 -22.76 36.53
N ILE A 504 -5.74 -23.64 35.62
CA ILE A 504 -6.57 -24.08 34.47
C ILE A 504 -7.51 -25.25 34.79
N ASP A 505 -7.62 -25.64 36.07
CA ASP A 505 -8.50 -26.69 36.59
C ASP A 505 -8.43 -28.00 35.78
N ILE A 506 -7.25 -28.31 35.23
CA ILE A 506 -6.97 -29.65 34.69
C ILE A 506 -6.72 -30.52 35.91
N LYS A 507 -7.79 -31.00 36.54
CA LYS A 507 -7.71 -32.16 37.42
C LYS A 507 -6.99 -33.25 36.65
N THR A 508 -5.77 -33.53 37.07
CA THR A 508 -4.94 -34.64 36.62
C THR A 508 -5.78 -35.91 36.70
N LYS A 509 -6.24 -36.38 35.53
CA LYS A 509 -6.91 -37.67 35.30
C LYS A 509 -7.85 -38.10 36.44
N ASN A 510 -9.16 -37.86 36.27
CA ASN A 510 -10.18 -38.64 36.98
C ASN A 510 -9.83 -40.12 36.86
N LYS A 511 -9.36 -40.68 37.96
CA LYS A 511 -8.95 -42.09 38.11
C LYS A 511 -10.14 -43.01 38.34
N GLU A 512 -11.35 -42.48 38.23
CA GLU A 512 -12.61 -43.17 38.47
C GLU A 512 -13.60 -42.67 37.41
N THR A 513 -14.21 -43.60 36.68
CA THR A 513 -15.23 -43.46 35.61
C THR A 513 -14.70 -43.38 34.16
N ASN A 514 -14.92 -44.47 33.41
CA ASN A 514 -14.87 -44.65 31.95
C ASN A 514 -14.16 -43.56 31.12
N GLU A 515 -12.91 -43.84 30.72
CA GLU A 515 -12.05 -42.94 29.92
C GLU A 515 -12.75 -42.50 28.62
N LEU A 516 -13.19 -41.23 28.61
CA LEU A 516 -13.71 -40.55 27.43
C LEU A 516 -12.55 -39.91 26.67
N LEU A 517 -12.31 -40.41 25.47
CA LEU A 517 -11.27 -39.97 24.56
C LEU A 517 -11.77 -38.81 23.70
N SER A 518 -10.94 -37.79 23.55
CA SER A 518 -11.23 -36.67 22.64
C SER A 518 -11.08 -37.11 21.19
N ILE A 519 -11.65 -36.34 20.25
CA ILE A 519 -11.47 -36.60 18.81
C ILE A 519 -9.99 -36.63 18.42
N ASN A 520 -9.13 -35.83 19.05
CA ASN A 520 -7.70 -35.86 18.77
C ASN A 520 -7.04 -37.17 19.21
N ASP A 521 -7.45 -37.72 20.35
CA ASP A 521 -6.94 -39.01 20.82
C ASP A 521 -7.38 -40.14 19.87
N VAL A 522 -8.62 -40.08 19.39
CA VAL A 522 -9.16 -41.03 18.39
C VAL A 522 -8.41 -40.93 17.05
N ILE A 523 -8.09 -39.70 16.60
CA ILE A 523 -7.31 -39.44 15.37
C ILE A 523 -5.95 -40.13 15.45
N VAL A 524 -5.24 -39.96 16.57
CA VAL A 524 -3.93 -40.57 16.81
C VAL A 524 -4.07 -42.08 16.90
N ALA A 525 -5.05 -42.58 17.65
CA ALA A 525 -5.24 -44.00 17.89
C ALA A 525 -5.64 -44.81 16.64
N LEU A 526 -6.30 -44.19 15.66
CA LEU A 526 -6.71 -44.82 14.40
C LEU A 526 -5.81 -44.45 13.20
N ASN A 527 -4.74 -43.69 13.44
CA ASN A 527 -3.83 -43.18 12.40
C ASN A 527 -4.59 -42.63 11.17
N SER A 528 -5.50 -41.69 11.44
CA SER A 528 -6.38 -41.09 10.42
C SER A 528 -6.43 -39.57 10.57
N TYR A 529 -7.28 -38.89 9.81
CA TYR A 529 -7.47 -37.44 9.89
C TYR A 529 -8.88 -37.08 10.32
N ARG A 530 -9.03 -35.87 10.87
CA ARG A 530 -10.24 -35.41 11.58
C ARG A 530 -11.54 -35.62 10.80
N ASP A 531 -11.58 -35.23 9.53
CA ASP A 531 -12.81 -35.34 8.72
C ASP A 531 -13.20 -36.78 8.45
N ALA A 532 -12.24 -37.70 8.29
CA ALA A 532 -12.52 -39.12 8.16
C ALA A 532 -13.21 -39.65 9.43
N ILE A 533 -12.67 -39.33 10.61
CA ILE A 533 -13.28 -39.73 11.89
C ILE A 533 -14.72 -39.20 12.03
N TYR A 534 -14.98 -37.94 11.66
CA TYR A 534 -16.35 -37.42 11.70
C TYR A 534 -17.30 -38.14 10.74
N ARG A 535 -16.83 -38.56 9.55
CA ARG A 535 -17.66 -39.35 8.64
C ARG A 535 -17.94 -40.76 9.18
N ILE A 536 -16.96 -41.39 9.82
CA ILE A 536 -17.12 -42.68 10.51
C ILE A 536 -18.18 -42.59 11.61
N MET A 537 -18.15 -41.52 12.39
CA MET A 537 -19.16 -41.24 13.40
C MET A 537 -20.53 -41.00 12.79
N SER A 538 -20.61 -40.24 11.70
CA SER A 538 -21.86 -39.93 11.01
C SER A 538 -22.48 -41.17 10.35
N ALA A 539 -21.64 -42.09 9.85
CA ALA A 539 -22.05 -43.39 9.34
C ALA A 539 -22.47 -44.38 10.45
N GLY A 540 -22.37 -43.99 11.73
CA GLY A 540 -22.74 -44.82 12.87
C GLY A 540 -21.77 -45.97 13.18
N LEU A 541 -20.61 -46.01 12.52
CA LEU A 541 -19.59 -47.05 12.74
C LEU A 541 -18.80 -46.83 14.04
N LEU A 542 -18.69 -45.59 14.50
CA LEU A 542 -18.07 -45.21 15.77
C LEU A 542 -19.07 -44.37 16.58
N LYS A 543 -19.58 -44.92 17.67
CA LYS A 543 -20.49 -44.20 18.57
C LYS A 543 -19.72 -43.14 19.34
N TYR A 544 -20.42 -42.06 19.68
CA TYR A 544 -19.87 -40.96 20.45
C TYR A 544 -20.94 -40.44 21.41
N GLN A 545 -20.48 -39.74 22.44
CA GLN A 545 -21.32 -39.00 23.36
C GLN A 545 -20.94 -37.52 23.38
N MET A 546 -21.92 -36.67 23.66
CA MET A 546 -21.71 -35.24 23.80
C MET A 546 -21.37 -34.93 25.25
N ALA A 547 -20.23 -34.31 25.51
CA ALA A 547 -19.83 -33.88 26.85
C ALA A 547 -19.16 -32.51 26.81
N THR A 548 -19.31 -31.74 27.89
CA THR A 548 -18.59 -30.50 28.17
C THR A 548 -17.52 -30.79 29.21
N ILE A 549 -16.29 -31.01 28.76
CA ILE A 549 -15.13 -31.27 29.63
C ILE A 549 -14.10 -30.18 29.35
N ASN A 550 -13.84 -29.31 30.33
CA ASN A 550 -12.84 -28.24 30.30
C ASN A 550 -12.94 -27.23 29.12
N ILE A 551 -14.12 -27.13 28.49
CA ILE A 551 -14.42 -26.21 27.37
C ILE A 551 -15.85 -25.70 27.52
N LYS A 552 -16.13 -24.44 27.11
CA LYS A 552 -17.46 -23.80 27.17
C LYS A 552 -18.53 -24.40 26.24
N SER A 553 -18.17 -25.31 25.32
CA SER A 553 -19.06 -25.87 24.30
C SER A 553 -19.02 -27.40 24.31
N ALA A 554 -20.18 -28.05 24.19
CA ALA A 554 -20.28 -29.51 24.13
C ALA A 554 -19.52 -30.07 22.90
N GLN A 555 -18.65 -31.05 23.13
CA GLN A 555 -17.87 -31.73 22.09
C GLN A 555 -18.12 -33.24 22.07
N ARG A 556 -17.76 -33.89 20.95
CA ARG A 556 -17.91 -35.34 20.74
C ARG A 556 -16.75 -36.07 21.42
N PHE A 557 -17.08 -37.04 22.27
CA PHE A 557 -16.14 -37.94 22.93
C PHE A 557 -16.49 -39.40 22.62
N VAL A 558 -15.48 -40.26 22.63
CA VAL A 558 -15.62 -41.71 22.40
C VAL A 558 -15.11 -42.45 23.63
N SER A 559 -15.84 -43.44 24.15
CA SER A 559 -15.32 -44.24 25.24
C SER A 559 -14.18 -45.15 24.78
N ALA A 560 -13.22 -45.44 25.66
CA ALA A 560 -12.15 -46.40 25.36
C ALA A 560 -12.70 -47.75 24.87
N GLU A 561 -13.75 -48.27 25.53
CA GLU A 561 -14.46 -49.51 25.14
C GLU A 561 -14.99 -49.47 23.70
N GLU A 562 -15.55 -48.34 23.28
CA GLU A 562 -16.11 -48.16 21.94
C GLU A 562 -15.01 -48.08 20.88
N LEU A 563 -13.89 -47.44 21.21
CA LEU A 563 -12.72 -47.39 20.34
C LEU A 563 -12.09 -48.77 20.18
N ASP A 564 -11.98 -49.54 21.26
CA ASP A 564 -11.49 -50.92 21.20
C ASP A 564 -12.44 -51.80 20.39
N ARG A 565 -13.76 -51.72 20.62
CA ARG A 565 -14.76 -52.41 19.80
C ARG A 565 -14.63 -52.06 18.32
N PHE A 566 -14.38 -50.79 17.99
CA PHE A 566 -14.13 -50.36 16.62
C PHE A 566 -12.86 -51.02 16.06
N LYS A 567 -11.74 -50.99 16.79
CA LYS A 567 -10.48 -51.61 16.37
C LYS A 567 -10.59 -53.12 16.19
N THR A 568 -11.31 -53.82 17.07
CA THR A 568 -11.50 -55.27 16.97
C THR A 568 -12.32 -55.64 15.73
N LYS A 569 -13.37 -54.88 15.42
CA LYS A 569 -14.31 -55.21 14.34
C LYS A 569 -13.86 -54.72 12.97
N TYR A 570 -13.33 -53.50 12.90
CA TYR A 570 -13.03 -52.81 11.66
C TYR A 570 -11.55 -52.54 11.51
N ILE A 571 -11.13 -52.32 10.26
CA ILE A 571 -9.75 -52.00 9.91
C ILE A 571 -9.70 -50.93 8.81
N LEU A 572 -8.83 -49.94 8.99
CA LEU A 572 -8.62 -48.85 8.04
C LEU A 572 -7.50 -49.17 7.04
N PRO A 573 -7.45 -48.50 5.87
CA PRO A 573 -6.44 -48.74 4.85
C PRO A 573 -5.02 -48.43 5.31
N SER A 574 -4.84 -47.44 6.19
CA SER A 574 -3.54 -47.14 6.82
C SER A 574 -3.02 -48.33 7.61
N GLU A 575 -3.88 -48.97 8.41
CA GLU A 575 -3.53 -50.15 9.19
C GLU A 575 -3.30 -51.38 8.30
N ILE A 576 -4.11 -51.59 7.26
CA ILE A 576 -3.87 -52.64 6.25
C ILE A 576 -2.50 -52.46 5.60
N ALA A 577 -2.16 -51.23 5.22
CA ALA A 577 -0.87 -50.90 4.62
C ALA A 577 0.32 -51.18 5.55
N GLU A 578 0.17 -50.91 6.85
CA GLU A 578 1.16 -51.24 7.87
C GLU A 578 1.32 -52.76 8.05
N ILE A 579 0.23 -53.52 8.17
CA ILE A 579 0.26 -54.98 8.31
C ILE A 579 0.98 -55.65 7.13
N PHE A 580 0.67 -55.22 5.90
CA PHE A 580 1.29 -55.78 4.71
C PHE A 580 2.63 -55.12 4.36
N GLN A 581 3.03 -54.04 5.04
CA GLN A 581 4.21 -53.22 4.76
C GLN A 581 4.24 -52.70 3.31
N THR A 582 3.14 -52.08 2.87
CA THR A 582 2.96 -51.54 1.51
C THR A 582 2.48 -50.10 1.55
N ASN A 583 2.45 -49.40 0.42
CA ASN A 583 1.90 -48.05 0.33
C ASN A 583 0.36 -48.06 0.45
N ALA A 584 -0.20 -47.19 1.30
CA ALA A 584 -1.63 -47.05 1.53
C ALA A 584 -2.44 -46.47 0.35
N THR A 585 -1.80 -45.86 -0.65
CA THR A 585 -2.48 -45.08 -1.72
C THR A 585 -3.46 -45.93 -2.56
N ASN A 586 -3.13 -47.20 -2.81
CA ASN A 586 -3.91 -48.11 -3.66
C ASN A 586 -4.33 -49.38 -2.92
N ILE A 587 -4.13 -49.44 -1.59
CA ILE A 587 -4.34 -50.65 -0.81
C ILE A 587 -5.81 -51.05 -0.79
N SER A 588 -6.73 -50.10 -0.59
CA SER A 588 -8.17 -50.39 -0.57
C SER A 588 -8.66 -50.97 -1.89
N GLU A 589 -8.14 -50.48 -3.02
CA GLU A 589 -8.54 -50.96 -4.35
C GLU A 589 -7.97 -52.34 -4.66
N ARG A 590 -6.72 -52.62 -4.24
CA ARG A 590 -6.13 -53.96 -4.31
C ARG A 590 -6.92 -54.95 -3.45
N THR A 591 -7.30 -54.57 -2.23
CA THR A 591 -8.14 -55.36 -1.33
C THR A 591 -9.51 -55.66 -1.95
N MET A 592 -10.15 -54.65 -2.55
CA MET A 592 -11.43 -54.85 -3.26
C MET A 592 -11.29 -55.73 -4.50
N HIS A 593 -10.16 -55.69 -5.21
CA HIS A 593 -9.90 -56.54 -6.37
C HIS A 593 -9.79 -58.02 -6.00
N LEU A 594 -9.34 -58.33 -4.78
CA LEU A 594 -9.34 -59.69 -4.23
C LEU A 594 -10.73 -60.15 -3.75
N GLY A 595 -11.79 -59.37 -4.01
CA GLY A 595 -13.17 -59.73 -3.72
C GLY A 595 -13.69 -59.30 -2.35
N ILE A 596 -12.87 -58.61 -1.54
CA ILE A 596 -13.26 -58.15 -0.21
C ILE A 596 -14.07 -56.87 -0.31
N LYS A 597 -15.27 -56.89 0.26
CA LYS A 597 -16.20 -55.75 0.21
C LYS A 597 -15.96 -54.83 1.40
N PRO A 598 -15.84 -53.50 1.20
CA PRO A 598 -15.82 -52.56 2.31
C PRO A 598 -17.21 -52.46 2.95
N VAL A 599 -17.22 -52.15 4.25
CA VAL A 599 -18.42 -51.83 5.03
C VAL A 599 -18.85 -50.37 4.82
N SER A 600 -17.88 -49.48 4.62
CA SER A 600 -18.09 -48.04 4.41
C SER A 600 -17.01 -47.50 3.48
N GLY A 601 -17.28 -46.39 2.79
CA GLY A 601 -16.31 -45.74 1.92
C GLY A 601 -16.93 -44.87 0.82
N PRO A 602 -16.09 -44.25 -0.02
CA PRO A 602 -16.52 -43.25 -1.01
C PRO A 602 -17.64 -43.70 -1.94
N THR A 603 -17.67 -44.98 -2.32
CA THR A 603 -18.68 -45.54 -3.23
C THR A 603 -19.88 -46.19 -2.52
N ILE A 604 -19.91 -46.21 -1.18
CA ILE A 604 -20.95 -46.90 -0.40
C ILE A 604 -21.85 -45.88 0.29
N ASP A 605 -21.27 -45.06 1.16
CA ASP A 605 -21.98 -44.13 2.04
C ASP A 605 -21.41 -42.70 1.91
N ASN A 606 -20.66 -42.44 0.83
CA ASN A 606 -19.91 -41.21 0.62
C ASN A 606 -18.87 -40.97 1.75
N GLY A 607 -18.40 -42.01 2.43
CA GLY A 607 -17.29 -41.94 3.38
C GLY A 607 -15.99 -41.48 2.71
N LEU A 608 -15.07 -40.86 3.46
CA LEU A 608 -13.81 -40.37 2.86
C LEU A 608 -12.75 -41.47 2.68
N VAL A 609 -12.86 -42.56 3.44
CA VAL A 609 -11.88 -43.64 3.49
C VAL A 609 -12.66 -44.96 3.50
N TYR A 610 -12.19 -45.97 2.76
CA TYR A 610 -12.80 -47.30 2.81
C TYR A 610 -12.52 -47.99 4.15
N ILE A 611 -13.50 -48.67 4.72
CA ILE A 611 -13.39 -49.41 5.98
C ILE A 611 -13.81 -50.84 5.72
N PHE A 612 -13.01 -51.79 6.18
CA PHE A 612 -13.23 -53.23 5.99
C PHE A 612 -13.50 -53.91 7.32
N GLU A 613 -14.14 -55.07 7.31
CA GLU A 613 -14.17 -55.92 8.50
C GLU A 613 -12.81 -56.60 8.67
N ARG A 614 -12.30 -56.60 9.90
CA ARG A 614 -10.96 -57.14 10.20
C ARG A 614 -10.84 -58.62 9.85
N LYS A 615 -11.91 -59.40 10.05
CA LYS A 615 -11.97 -60.84 9.74
C LYS A 615 -11.71 -61.14 8.26
N ASP A 616 -12.12 -60.24 7.36
CA ASP A 616 -11.99 -60.45 5.92
C ASP A 616 -10.56 -60.19 5.45
N ILE A 617 -9.81 -59.32 6.14
CA ILE A 617 -8.42 -58.99 5.81
C ILE A 617 -7.42 -60.06 6.26
N ILE A 618 -7.69 -60.73 7.38
CA ILE A 618 -6.81 -61.79 7.92
C ILE A 618 -6.69 -62.98 6.95
N SER A 619 -7.67 -63.16 6.06
CA SER A 619 -7.68 -64.21 5.05
C SER A 619 -6.78 -63.94 3.82
N ILE A 620 -6.21 -62.74 3.69
CA ILE A 620 -5.42 -62.34 2.51
C ILE A 620 -3.95 -62.75 2.67
N ASN A 621 -3.41 -63.44 1.66
CA ASN A 621 -1.97 -63.69 1.57
C ASN A 621 -1.23 -62.48 0.97
N LYS A 622 -0.19 -62.00 1.66
CA LYS A 622 0.68 -60.90 1.17
C LYS A 622 1.21 -61.13 -0.25
N GLN A 623 1.52 -62.38 -0.61
CA GLN A 623 2.03 -62.73 -1.94
C GLN A 623 0.98 -62.53 -3.05
N GLU A 624 -0.31 -62.70 -2.76
CA GLU A 624 -1.38 -62.44 -3.72
C GLU A 624 -1.54 -60.95 -3.95
N LEU A 625 -1.45 -60.16 -2.87
CA LEU A 625 -1.55 -58.72 -2.94
C LEU A 625 -0.42 -58.12 -3.80
N ASP A 626 0.81 -58.58 -3.62
CA ASP A 626 2.01 -58.08 -4.33
C ASP A 626 2.14 -58.54 -5.78
N LYS A 627 1.50 -59.66 -6.16
CA LYS A 627 1.47 -60.16 -7.55
C LYS A 627 0.48 -59.44 -8.46
N LEU A 628 -0.39 -58.57 -7.91
CA LEU A 628 -1.39 -57.83 -8.69
C LEU A 628 -0.74 -56.78 -9.61
N GLN A 629 -0.52 -57.14 -10.88
CA GLN A 629 0.01 -56.22 -11.90
C GLN A 629 -1.05 -55.31 -12.53
N SER A 630 -2.32 -55.74 -12.54
CA SER A 630 -3.44 -55.00 -13.14
C SER A 630 -4.69 -55.05 -12.26
N TYR A 631 -5.15 -53.89 -11.80
CA TYR A 631 -6.41 -53.72 -11.05
C TYR A 631 -7.02 -52.36 -11.41
N LYS A 632 -8.36 -52.25 -11.33
CA LYS A 632 -9.04 -50.97 -11.58
C LYS A 632 -8.70 -50.01 -10.45
N THR A 633 -8.09 -48.88 -10.79
CA THR A 633 -7.63 -47.89 -9.82
C THR A 633 -8.11 -46.49 -10.18
N ARG A 634 -8.62 -45.75 -9.18
CA ARG A 634 -8.96 -44.32 -9.29
C ARG A 634 -7.88 -43.46 -8.63
N THR A 635 -6.93 -44.07 -7.92
CA THR A 635 -5.84 -43.41 -7.17
C THR A 635 -4.45 -43.71 -7.75
N GLY A 636 -3.54 -42.74 -7.68
CA GLY A 636 -2.18 -42.87 -8.24
C GLY A 636 -2.01 -42.35 -9.68
N ARG A 637 -0.75 -42.27 -10.14
CA ARG A 637 -0.39 -41.79 -11.48
C ARG A 637 -0.67 -42.90 -12.51
N PRO A 638 -1.51 -42.67 -13.54
CA PRO A 638 -1.83 -43.70 -14.51
C PRO A 638 -0.56 -44.15 -15.26
N LYS A 639 -0.38 -45.47 -15.40
CA LYS A 639 0.65 -46.04 -16.29
C LYS A 639 0.31 -45.64 -17.73
N LYS A 640 1.34 -45.25 -18.49
CA LYS A 640 1.29 -44.56 -19.80
C LYS A 640 0.47 -45.26 -20.91
N GLU A 641 0.00 -46.49 -20.67
CA GLU A 641 -0.63 -47.36 -21.68
C GLU A 641 -2.12 -47.62 -21.45
N GLN A 642 -2.74 -47.07 -20.38
CA GLN A 642 -4.19 -47.14 -20.18
C GLN A 642 -4.84 -45.76 -20.31
N MET A 643 -4.85 -45.25 -21.54
CA MET A 643 -5.74 -44.17 -21.95
C MET A 643 -6.78 -44.70 -22.93
N THR A 644 -8.05 -44.73 -22.48
CA THR A 644 -9.28 -44.28 -23.16
C THR A 644 -10.50 -45.02 -22.56
N PRO A 645 -11.67 -44.35 -22.43
CA PRO A 645 -12.50 -43.93 -23.57
C PRO A 645 -12.62 -42.40 -23.67
N LYS A 646 -11.79 -41.79 -24.51
CA LYS A 646 -12.23 -40.68 -25.36
C LYS A 646 -13.21 -41.30 -26.36
N ASN A 647 -14.45 -40.80 -26.46
CA ASN A 647 -15.35 -40.85 -27.64
C ASN A 647 -16.86 -40.97 -27.34
N LYS A 648 -17.35 -40.74 -26.12
CA LYS A 648 -18.81 -40.64 -25.87
C LYS A 648 -19.34 -39.34 -25.24
N ALA A 649 -18.48 -38.40 -24.85
CA ALA A 649 -18.90 -37.18 -24.13
C ALA A 649 -18.44 -35.86 -24.77
N LYS A 650 -18.15 -35.85 -26.09
CA LYS A 650 -17.61 -34.66 -26.76
C LYS A 650 -18.68 -33.68 -27.27
N THR A 651 -19.96 -34.03 -27.20
CA THR A 651 -21.05 -33.18 -27.73
C THR A 651 -21.76 -32.37 -26.64
N ASP A 652 -21.86 -32.90 -25.41
CA ASP A 652 -22.75 -32.31 -24.40
C ASP A 652 -22.01 -31.58 -23.26
N TYR A 653 -20.71 -31.86 -23.07
CA TYR A 653 -19.95 -31.38 -21.92
C TYR A 653 -18.60 -30.77 -22.31
N MET A 654 -18.24 -29.66 -21.67
CA MET A 654 -16.99 -28.92 -21.82
C MET A 654 -16.18 -28.97 -20.53
N ASP A 655 -14.86 -29.16 -20.61
CA ASP A 655 -14.00 -29.05 -19.43
C ASP A 655 -13.65 -27.58 -19.11
N ALA A 656 -13.20 -27.31 -17.88
CA ALA A 656 -12.90 -25.95 -17.43
C ALA A 656 -11.88 -25.20 -18.29
N GLN A 657 -10.99 -25.91 -19.00
CA GLN A 657 -10.01 -25.32 -19.90
C GLN A 657 -10.69 -24.86 -21.20
N THR A 658 -11.54 -25.71 -21.77
CA THR A 658 -12.36 -25.40 -22.96
C THR A 658 -13.29 -24.21 -22.68
N VAL A 659 -13.90 -24.16 -21.49
CA VAL A 659 -14.73 -23.01 -21.08
C VAL A 659 -13.89 -21.74 -20.94
N ALA A 660 -12.66 -21.82 -20.44
CA ALA A 660 -11.77 -20.66 -20.36
C ALA A 660 -11.42 -20.13 -21.75
N GLU A 661 -11.15 -21.01 -22.72
CA GLU A 661 -10.87 -20.62 -24.12
C GLU A 661 -12.07 -19.92 -24.77
N LEU A 662 -13.30 -20.40 -24.53
CA LEU A 662 -14.53 -19.79 -25.06
C LEU A 662 -14.88 -18.42 -24.44
N LEU A 663 -14.37 -18.11 -23.24
CA LEU A 663 -14.58 -16.80 -22.60
C LEU A 663 -13.72 -15.67 -23.20
N GLY A 664 -12.77 -16.00 -24.09
CA GLY A 664 -11.93 -15.06 -24.84
C GLY A 664 -10.60 -14.69 -24.18
N ASP A 665 -9.85 -13.79 -24.83
CA ASP A 665 -8.47 -13.46 -24.46
C ASP A 665 -8.35 -12.94 -23.01
N ASN A 666 -7.45 -13.58 -22.25
CA ASN A 666 -7.20 -13.44 -20.80
C ASN A 666 -8.12 -14.23 -19.85
N ALA A 667 -8.99 -15.12 -20.31
CA ALA A 667 -9.70 -16.05 -19.43
C ALA A 667 -8.83 -17.25 -19.03
N ASN A 668 -8.93 -17.69 -17.77
CA ASN A 668 -8.20 -18.84 -17.22
C ASN A 668 -9.09 -19.68 -16.29
N ILE A 669 -8.64 -20.86 -15.88
CA ILE A 669 -9.39 -21.81 -15.04
C ILE A 669 -9.84 -21.17 -13.70
N GLN A 670 -9.09 -20.19 -13.18
CA GLN A 670 -9.46 -19.48 -11.94
C GLN A 670 -10.68 -18.57 -12.15
N LYS A 671 -10.79 -17.92 -13.31
CA LYS A 671 -11.97 -17.12 -13.69
C LYS A 671 -13.21 -17.99 -13.86
N VAL A 672 -13.07 -19.16 -14.48
CA VAL A 672 -14.16 -20.17 -14.57
C VAL A 672 -14.61 -20.60 -13.17
N SER A 673 -13.66 -20.87 -12.27
CA SER A 673 -13.98 -21.20 -10.86
C SER A 673 -14.70 -20.06 -10.13
N ARG A 674 -14.41 -18.80 -10.49
CA ARG A 674 -15.08 -17.63 -9.91
C ARG A 674 -16.53 -17.51 -10.39
N LEU A 675 -16.82 -17.81 -11.65
CA LEU A 675 -18.18 -17.88 -12.17
C LEU A 675 -19.01 -18.94 -11.44
N VAL A 676 -18.43 -20.11 -11.20
CA VAL A 676 -19.06 -21.18 -10.41
C VAL A 676 -19.35 -20.73 -8.99
N LYS A 677 -18.34 -20.16 -8.30
CA LYS A 677 -18.51 -19.69 -6.91
C LYS A 677 -19.58 -18.61 -6.77
N LYS A 678 -19.75 -17.77 -7.79
CA LYS A 678 -20.75 -16.69 -7.82
C LYS A 678 -22.11 -17.14 -8.39
N GLY A 679 -22.25 -18.39 -8.80
CA GLY A 679 -23.51 -18.96 -9.30
C GLY A 679 -23.89 -18.59 -10.74
N PHE A 680 -22.97 -18.06 -11.55
CA PHE A 680 -23.26 -17.70 -12.96
C PHE A 680 -23.28 -18.91 -13.90
N ILE A 681 -22.49 -19.94 -13.60
CA ILE A 681 -22.51 -21.22 -14.32
C ILE A 681 -22.39 -22.35 -13.31
N GLN A 682 -23.09 -23.47 -13.55
CA GLN A 682 -23.06 -24.63 -12.66
C GLN A 682 -22.18 -25.74 -13.23
N ALA A 683 -21.28 -26.25 -12.40
CA ALA A 683 -20.51 -27.44 -12.74
C ALA A 683 -21.39 -28.69 -12.61
N VAL A 684 -21.21 -29.65 -13.52
CA VAL A 684 -21.95 -30.91 -13.53
C VAL A 684 -21.46 -31.77 -12.38
N GLN A 685 -22.39 -32.22 -11.54
CA GLN A 685 -22.10 -33.24 -10.55
C GLN A 685 -22.06 -34.59 -11.25
N HIS A 686 -20.85 -35.11 -11.47
CA HIS A 686 -20.63 -36.39 -12.13
C HIS A 686 -20.03 -37.44 -11.20
N ASN A 687 -19.98 -37.21 -9.87
CA ASN A 687 -19.51 -38.17 -8.85
C ASN A 687 -18.22 -38.95 -9.22
N GLY A 688 -17.31 -38.27 -9.93
CA GLY A 688 -16.05 -38.84 -10.42
C GLY A 688 -16.13 -39.75 -11.66
N GLU A 689 -17.28 -39.88 -12.33
CA GLU A 689 -17.43 -40.65 -13.59
C GLU A 689 -16.62 -40.04 -14.75
N LEU A 690 -16.51 -38.71 -14.80
CA LEU A 690 -15.75 -37.99 -15.84
C LEU A 690 -14.30 -37.67 -15.41
N GLY A 691 -13.81 -38.26 -14.32
CA GLY A 691 -12.48 -38.03 -13.75
C GLY A 691 -12.41 -36.81 -12.82
N ASN A 692 -11.18 -36.34 -12.50
CA ASN A 692 -10.95 -35.25 -11.51
C ASN A 692 -11.12 -33.82 -12.08
N LYS A 693 -11.51 -33.69 -13.35
CA LYS A 693 -11.73 -32.39 -13.99
C LYS A 693 -13.17 -31.94 -13.76
N ARG A 694 -13.38 -30.62 -13.68
CA ARG A 694 -14.72 -30.03 -13.69
C ARG A 694 -15.25 -29.95 -15.11
N TYR A 695 -16.46 -30.47 -15.30
CA TYR A 695 -17.20 -30.39 -16.56
C TYR A 695 -18.43 -29.51 -16.42
N PHE A 696 -18.81 -28.91 -17.54
CA PHE A 696 -19.95 -28.00 -17.67
C PHE A 696 -20.78 -28.48 -18.85
N LYS A 697 -22.10 -28.44 -18.74
CA LYS A 697 -22.94 -28.69 -19.92
C LYS A 697 -22.74 -27.57 -20.93
N SER A 698 -22.58 -27.92 -22.21
CA SER A 698 -22.39 -26.92 -23.28
C SER A 698 -23.54 -25.92 -23.34
N GLU A 699 -24.79 -26.36 -23.08
CA GLU A 699 -25.98 -25.48 -23.01
C GLU A 699 -25.81 -24.34 -22.00
N VAL A 700 -25.36 -24.63 -20.78
CA VAL A 700 -25.22 -23.64 -19.68
C VAL A 700 -24.14 -22.61 -20.01
N VAL A 701 -23.03 -23.06 -20.59
CA VAL A 701 -21.92 -22.18 -20.95
C VAL A 701 -22.32 -21.27 -22.12
N LEU A 702 -22.98 -21.83 -23.15
CA LEU A 702 -23.47 -21.07 -24.29
C LEU A 702 -24.56 -20.08 -23.87
N GLN A 703 -25.44 -20.44 -22.94
CA GLN A 703 -26.45 -19.53 -22.39
C GLN A 703 -25.81 -18.32 -21.70
N TYR A 704 -24.80 -18.54 -20.84
CA TYR A 704 -24.06 -17.44 -20.21
C TYR A 704 -23.36 -16.55 -21.25
N LEU A 705 -22.76 -17.15 -22.29
CA LEU A 705 -22.12 -16.38 -23.36
C LEU A 705 -23.16 -15.57 -24.15
N ALA A 706 -24.31 -16.14 -24.46
CA ALA A 706 -25.42 -15.45 -25.13
C ALA A 706 -26.02 -14.32 -24.27
N GLU A 707 -26.08 -14.50 -22.95
CA GLU A 707 -26.63 -13.51 -22.02
C GLU A 707 -25.74 -12.29 -21.86
N PHE A 708 -24.40 -12.47 -21.85
CA PHE A 708 -23.45 -11.38 -21.55
C PHE A 708 -22.47 -11.03 -22.66
N ARG A 709 -21.75 -12.02 -23.21
CA ARG A 709 -20.59 -11.78 -24.08
C ARG A 709 -20.98 -11.55 -25.53
N ASN A 710 -22.00 -12.27 -25.99
CA ASN A 710 -22.51 -12.25 -27.35
C ASN A 710 -23.88 -11.56 -27.42
N ASN A 711 -24.32 -10.91 -26.34
CA ASN A 711 -25.60 -10.22 -26.31
C ASN A 711 -25.50 -8.86 -27.04
N PRO A 712 -26.19 -8.68 -28.18
CA PRO A 712 -26.13 -7.41 -28.92
C PRO A 712 -26.83 -6.26 -28.18
N HIS A 713 -27.69 -6.56 -27.21
CA HIS A 713 -28.41 -5.57 -26.40
C HIS A 713 -27.62 -5.08 -25.19
N LEU A 714 -26.36 -5.51 -25.02
CA LEU A 714 -25.50 -5.08 -23.93
C LEU A 714 -24.26 -4.35 -24.44
N ILE A 715 -24.01 -3.15 -23.90
CA ILE A 715 -22.82 -2.36 -24.20
C ILE A 715 -21.88 -2.36 -22.99
N LYS A 716 -20.61 -2.70 -23.21
CA LYS A 716 -19.58 -2.69 -22.18
C LYS A 716 -19.35 -1.27 -21.67
N LEU A 717 -19.19 -1.12 -20.36
CA LEU A 717 -18.98 0.18 -19.68
C LEU A 717 -17.90 1.07 -20.32
N GLN A 718 -16.83 0.48 -20.87
CA GLN A 718 -15.75 1.22 -21.51
C GLN A 718 -16.14 1.84 -22.86
N ASP A 719 -17.13 1.27 -23.55
CA ASP A 719 -17.58 1.67 -24.88
C ASP A 719 -18.79 2.62 -24.82
N ILE A 720 -19.48 2.68 -23.67
CA ILE A 720 -20.62 3.58 -23.43
C ILE A 720 -20.31 5.07 -23.70
N PRO A 721 -19.17 5.65 -23.24
CA PRO A 721 -18.86 7.06 -23.51
C PRO A 721 -18.82 7.37 -25.01
N THR A 722 -18.21 6.48 -25.79
CA THR A 722 -18.15 6.58 -27.25
C THR A 722 -19.54 6.46 -27.86
N TRP A 723 -20.33 5.49 -27.40
CA TRP A 723 -21.67 5.24 -27.91
C TRP A 723 -22.64 6.40 -27.66
N LEU A 724 -22.54 7.04 -26.50
CA LEU A 724 -23.32 8.23 -26.12
C LEU A 724 -22.69 9.56 -26.59
N SER A 725 -21.47 9.53 -27.16
CA SER A 725 -20.69 10.73 -27.50
C SER A 725 -20.50 11.70 -26.32
N ILE A 726 -20.24 11.17 -25.13
CA ILE A 726 -19.98 11.94 -23.90
C ILE A 726 -18.62 11.58 -23.30
N ASN A 727 -18.02 12.50 -22.54
CA ASN A 727 -16.81 12.17 -21.82
C ASN A 727 -17.09 11.23 -20.62
N LYS A 728 -16.08 10.43 -20.26
CA LYS A 728 -16.17 9.43 -19.19
C LYS A 728 -16.57 10.02 -17.83
N ARG A 729 -16.14 11.24 -17.52
CA ARG A 729 -16.45 11.93 -16.25
C ARG A 729 -17.94 12.25 -16.15
N ARG A 730 -18.56 12.69 -17.25
CA ARG A 730 -20.01 12.94 -17.32
C ARG A 730 -20.81 11.66 -17.26
N LEU A 731 -20.36 10.57 -17.89
CA LEU A 731 -21.00 9.26 -17.72
C LEU A 731 -21.09 8.87 -16.22
N GLU A 732 -19.99 9.06 -15.49
CA GLU A 732 -19.92 8.70 -14.08
C GLU A 732 -20.80 9.59 -13.19
N ILE A 733 -20.77 10.91 -13.38
CA ILE A 733 -21.51 11.85 -12.53
C ILE A 733 -23.00 11.88 -12.88
N ASP A 734 -23.31 11.96 -14.17
CA ASP A 734 -24.66 12.29 -14.64
C ASP A 734 -25.55 11.04 -14.74
N TRP A 735 -24.99 9.84 -14.98
CA TRP A 735 -25.82 8.66 -15.26
C TRP A 735 -25.59 7.53 -14.27
N LEU A 736 -24.35 7.29 -13.84
CA LEU A 736 -24.04 6.21 -12.91
C LEU A 736 -24.25 6.61 -11.44
N LYS A 737 -23.70 7.75 -10.99
CA LYS A 737 -23.88 8.22 -9.60
C LYS A 737 -25.31 8.69 -9.31
N SER A 738 -26.01 9.17 -10.32
CA SER A 738 -27.43 9.55 -10.21
C SER A 738 -28.37 8.35 -10.16
N GLY A 739 -27.89 7.13 -10.44
CA GLY A 739 -28.70 5.92 -10.50
C GLY A 739 -29.58 5.78 -11.75
N ARG A 740 -29.48 6.71 -12.73
CA ARG A 740 -30.28 6.68 -13.97
C ARG A 740 -29.83 5.64 -15.00
N LEU A 741 -28.62 5.12 -14.84
CA LEU A 741 -28.09 4.04 -15.66
C LEU A 741 -27.66 2.90 -14.75
N SER A 742 -28.44 1.83 -14.73
CA SER A 742 -28.08 0.59 -14.05
C SER A 742 -27.03 -0.18 -14.85
N LEU A 743 -26.11 -0.83 -14.13
CA LEU A 743 -25.08 -1.67 -14.72
C LEU A 743 -25.22 -3.11 -14.26
N ILE A 744 -25.16 -4.03 -15.22
CA ILE A 744 -25.19 -5.48 -15.02
C ILE A 744 -23.73 -5.99 -14.98
N ASN A 745 -23.42 -6.96 -14.12
CA ASN A 745 -22.09 -7.53 -13.95
C ASN A 745 -22.07 -8.99 -14.41
N ASP A 746 -21.06 -9.39 -15.19
CA ASP A 746 -20.91 -10.76 -15.68
C ASP A 746 -20.22 -11.73 -14.69
N GLY A 747 -20.01 -11.31 -13.44
CA GLY A 747 -19.31 -12.09 -12.43
C GLY A 747 -17.77 -12.07 -12.54
N LEU A 748 -17.22 -11.63 -13.67
CA LEU A 748 -15.77 -11.51 -13.93
C LEU A 748 -15.23 -10.08 -13.76
N GLY A 749 -16.11 -9.13 -13.41
CA GLY A 749 -15.74 -7.74 -13.14
C GLY A 749 -15.97 -6.80 -14.32
N GLN A 750 -16.41 -7.31 -15.47
CA GLN A 750 -16.90 -6.47 -16.56
C GLN A 750 -18.33 -6.01 -16.22
N ARG A 751 -18.63 -4.75 -16.54
CA ARG A 751 -19.95 -4.17 -16.36
C ARG A 751 -20.54 -3.76 -17.71
N TYR A 752 -21.84 -3.91 -17.85
CA TYR A 752 -22.60 -3.66 -19.07
C TYR A 752 -23.82 -2.80 -18.75
N ALA A 753 -24.27 -2.00 -19.73
CA ALA A 753 -25.57 -1.34 -19.71
C ALA A 753 -26.45 -1.91 -20.82
N HIS A 754 -27.77 -1.91 -20.60
CA HIS A 754 -28.72 -2.29 -21.65
C HIS A 754 -28.79 -1.21 -22.73
N VAL A 755 -28.88 -1.62 -24.00
CA VAL A 755 -29.00 -0.68 -25.13
C VAL A 755 -30.23 0.21 -24.97
N ASP A 756 -31.36 -0.34 -24.50
CA ASP A 756 -32.59 0.41 -24.30
C ASP A 756 -32.42 1.57 -23.29
N ASP A 757 -31.67 1.35 -22.20
CA ASP A 757 -31.35 2.41 -21.23
C ASP A 757 -30.54 3.52 -21.89
N LEU A 758 -29.57 3.15 -22.73
CA LEU A 758 -28.73 4.09 -23.46
C LEU A 758 -29.52 4.83 -24.55
N GLU A 759 -30.45 4.16 -25.23
CA GLU A 759 -31.37 4.77 -26.19
C GLU A 759 -32.33 5.74 -25.50
N ASN A 760 -32.83 5.43 -24.32
CA ASN A 760 -33.63 6.34 -23.52
C ASN A 760 -32.84 7.58 -23.12
N ILE A 761 -31.56 7.43 -22.75
CA ILE A 761 -30.65 8.56 -22.51
C ILE A 761 -30.45 9.38 -23.79
N LYS A 762 -30.28 8.75 -24.97
CA LYS A 762 -30.19 9.46 -26.25
C LYS A 762 -31.47 10.23 -26.57
N LYS A 763 -32.64 9.62 -26.41
CA LYS A 763 -33.95 10.26 -26.61
C LYS A 763 -34.10 11.47 -25.69
N LEU A 764 -33.77 11.32 -24.41
CA LEU A 764 -33.79 12.41 -23.43
C LEU A 764 -32.82 13.54 -23.81
N ARG A 765 -31.63 13.22 -24.32
CA ARG A 765 -30.66 14.22 -24.80
C ARG A 765 -31.10 14.93 -26.09
N ILE A 766 -31.93 14.30 -26.91
CA ILE A 766 -32.54 14.93 -28.08
C ILE A 766 -33.62 15.91 -27.63
N SER A 767 -34.50 15.53 -26.71
CA SER A 767 -35.61 16.37 -26.26
C SER A 767 -35.23 17.42 -25.20
N ALA A 768 -34.12 17.22 -24.49
CA ALA A 768 -33.74 18.05 -23.35
C ALA A 768 -32.33 18.65 -23.44
N LEU A 769 -32.20 19.88 -22.95
CA LEU A 769 -30.97 20.65 -22.88
C LEU A 769 -30.51 20.80 -21.44
N SER A 770 -29.21 20.71 -21.20
CA SER A 770 -28.64 21.12 -19.92
C SER A 770 -28.74 22.64 -19.73
N THR A 771 -28.60 23.12 -18.49
CA THR A 771 -28.52 24.57 -18.20
C THR A 771 -27.49 25.30 -19.07
N GLN A 772 -26.37 24.64 -19.42
CA GLN A 772 -25.34 25.22 -20.27
C GLN A 772 -25.77 25.30 -21.73
N GLU A 773 -26.30 24.21 -22.28
CA GLU A 773 -26.74 24.16 -23.69
C GLU A 773 -27.94 25.09 -23.92
N LEU A 774 -28.81 25.26 -22.94
CA LEU A 774 -29.92 26.21 -22.99
C LEU A 774 -29.43 27.66 -22.94
N ALA A 775 -28.43 27.96 -22.11
CA ALA A 775 -27.78 29.28 -22.06
C ALA A 775 -27.13 29.62 -23.42
N GLU A 776 -26.35 28.68 -23.98
CA GLU A 776 -25.71 28.82 -25.30
C GLU A 776 -26.73 29.00 -26.43
N SER A 777 -27.81 28.20 -26.45
CA SER A 777 -28.84 28.26 -27.49
C SER A 777 -29.69 29.54 -27.47
N THR A 778 -29.69 30.27 -26.35
CA THR A 778 -30.46 31.52 -26.16
C THR A 778 -29.57 32.77 -26.13
N GLY A 779 -28.23 32.60 -26.24
CA GLY A 779 -27.26 33.68 -26.09
C GLY A 779 -27.18 34.27 -24.66
N LYS A 780 -27.72 33.56 -23.65
CA LYS A 780 -27.74 33.99 -22.24
C LYS A 780 -26.64 33.34 -21.42
N THR A 781 -26.36 33.86 -20.23
CA THR A 781 -25.45 33.21 -19.29
C THR A 781 -26.14 32.12 -18.48
N ARG A 782 -25.38 31.18 -17.89
CA ARG A 782 -25.94 30.16 -16.98
C ARG A 782 -26.65 30.79 -15.78
N GLN A 783 -26.21 31.98 -15.34
CA GLN A 783 -26.83 32.71 -14.24
C GLN A 783 -28.22 33.22 -14.63
N ASP A 784 -28.40 33.68 -15.87
CA ASP A 784 -29.70 34.13 -16.38
C ASP A 784 -30.71 32.98 -16.45
N VAL A 785 -30.26 31.80 -16.87
CA VAL A 785 -31.08 30.58 -16.86
C VAL A 785 -31.47 30.23 -15.41
N ASN A 786 -30.53 30.25 -14.46
CA ASN A 786 -30.83 30.00 -13.04
C ASN A 786 -31.79 31.03 -12.44
N ASN A 787 -31.66 32.30 -12.81
CA ASN A 787 -32.57 33.36 -12.40
C ASN A 787 -33.97 33.14 -12.98
N ALA A 788 -34.08 32.70 -14.24
CA ALA A 788 -35.36 32.36 -14.87
C ALA A 788 -36.05 31.17 -14.19
N ILE A 789 -35.30 30.18 -13.68
CA ILE A 789 -35.83 29.11 -12.84
C ILE A 789 -36.38 29.67 -11.52
N ARG A 790 -35.58 30.50 -10.82
CA ARG A 790 -35.97 31.09 -9.53
C ARG A 790 -37.23 31.97 -9.65
N LEU A 791 -37.39 32.66 -10.78
CA LEU A 791 -38.55 33.50 -11.08
C LEU A 791 -39.73 32.70 -11.69
N GLY A 792 -39.61 31.38 -11.85
CA GLY A 792 -40.65 30.49 -12.36
C GLY A 792 -40.95 30.62 -13.86
N LYS A 793 -40.14 31.36 -14.62
CA LYS A 793 -40.34 31.60 -16.07
C LYS A 793 -40.09 30.36 -16.92
N ILE A 794 -39.18 29.50 -16.47
CA ILE A 794 -38.90 28.19 -17.06
C ILE A 794 -38.90 27.15 -15.95
N GLN A 795 -39.34 25.94 -16.29
CA GLN A 795 -39.35 24.82 -15.36
C GLN A 795 -38.45 23.71 -15.90
N PRO A 796 -37.50 23.20 -15.12
CA PRO A 796 -36.73 22.04 -15.52
C PRO A 796 -37.62 20.80 -15.54
N ILE A 797 -37.38 19.91 -16.51
CA ILE A 797 -38.02 18.59 -16.57
C ILE A 797 -37.30 17.57 -15.68
N SER A 798 -36.10 17.89 -15.22
CA SER A 798 -35.27 17.04 -14.35
C SER A 798 -34.24 17.89 -13.60
N GLY A 799 -33.90 17.54 -12.35
CA GLY A 799 -32.91 18.28 -11.56
C GLY A 799 -32.94 18.01 -10.05
N PRO A 800 -32.07 18.67 -9.25
CA PRO A 800 -31.80 18.25 -7.87
C PRO A 800 -33.04 18.25 -6.98
N ASN A 801 -33.96 19.19 -7.24
CA ASN A 801 -35.19 19.39 -6.47
C ASN A 801 -36.41 18.67 -7.06
N TYR A 802 -36.26 17.92 -8.16
CA TYR A 802 -37.36 17.25 -8.87
C TYR A 802 -37.26 15.74 -8.76
N ASP A 803 -36.10 15.20 -9.15
CA ASP A 803 -35.86 13.75 -9.25
C ASP A 803 -34.47 13.40 -8.72
N SER A 804 -33.92 14.27 -7.86
CA SER A 804 -32.58 14.16 -7.28
C SER A 804 -31.45 14.09 -8.31
N PHE A 805 -31.71 14.44 -9.57
CA PHE A 805 -30.69 14.46 -10.61
C PHE A 805 -29.77 15.67 -10.41
N PRO A 806 -28.43 15.54 -10.38
CA PRO A 806 -27.54 16.64 -9.97
C PRO A 806 -27.59 17.89 -10.87
N ASN A 807 -28.04 17.75 -12.11
CA ASN A 807 -28.04 18.82 -13.10
C ASN A 807 -29.46 19.10 -13.60
N PHE A 808 -29.79 20.36 -13.85
CA PHE A 808 -31.07 20.66 -14.48
C PHE A 808 -31.08 20.30 -15.97
N LEU A 809 -32.13 19.62 -16.42
CA LEU A 809 -32.48 19.44 -17.82
C LEU A 809 -33.78 20.18 -18.11
N PHE A 810 -33.86 20.76 -19.30
CA PHE A 810 -35.01 21.54 -19.76
C PHE A 810 -35.49 21.01 -21.09
N ASP A 811 -36.79 20.95 -21.29
CA ASP A 811 -37.35 20.69 -22.61
C ASP A 811 -36.91 21.79 -23.59
N ARG A 812 -36.63 21.43 -24.86
CA ARG A 812 -36.20 22.40 -25.88
C ARG A 812 -37.17 23.56 -26.11
N THR A 813 -38.46 23.38 -25.85
CA THR A 813 -39.44 24.48 -25.88
C THR A 813 -39.09 25.61 -24.91
N SER A 814 -38.29 25.34 -23.88
CA SER A 814 -37.78 26.35 -22.95
C SER A 814 -36.87 27.39 -23.62
N ILE A 815 -36.30 27.10 -24.80
CA ILE A 815 -35.57 28.11 -25.59
C ILE A 815 -36.51 29.27 -25.93
N THR A 816 -37.70 28.99 -26.45
CA THR A 816 -38.68 30.03 -26.83
C THR A 816 -39.24 30.82 -25.66
N LYS A 817 -39.18 30.27 -24.44
CA LYS A 817 -39.58 30.96 -23.21
C LYS A 817 -38.46 31.86 -22.65
N LEU A 818 -37.23 31.66 -23.11
CA LEU A 818 -36.03 32.38 -22.66
C LEU A 818 -35.51 33.39 -23.66
N LEU A 819 -35.76 33.20 -24.96
CA LEU A 819 -35.65 34.27 -25.97
C LEU A 819 -36.70 35.33 -25.68
#